data_AF-A0A2N5YIZ8-F1
#
_entry.id   AF-A0A2N5YIZ8-F1
#
_cell.length_a   1.000
_cell.length_b   1.000
_cell.length_c   1.000
_cell.angle_alpha   90.00
_cell.angle_beta   90.00
_cell.angle_gamma   90.00
#
_symmetry.space_group_name_H-M   'P 1'
#
loop_
_entity.id
_entity.type
_entity.pdbx_description
1 polymer ?
#
loop_
_entity_poly.entity_id
_entity_poly.type
_entity_poly.pdbx_seq_one_letter_code
_entity_poly.pdbx_strand_id
1 'polypeptide(L)'
;MKIRLFIFSILFVFSVSAIAQYSKNDKYRFIDAEYDFLYEEYDNALSKYLNLYKKDTSNNNIAYRIGLCYSYLYEYRKSIPYFEKATKNVSRDYKDGSFKETRAPLDTYLRLANAYRQIFKTEKAMFILKNYLELIEPDNVYGHETANHEIDKCYTALELTKYPLTININHLPNPINNENHNWHIAVSADGKHMVYTTKTDQEDIYYVQMLSDSTWSVPDNITYKISSSGFFYPVYISAKGNKMILSDGDLEKGDLYYAIKENGNWQKMEPFGRKINSKYCEQSACLSPDENTMILSIKNKESLGGFDLFYTKKENNEWSDVQNIGTAINSIYDEIYPSLINDSTLIFCSKGHNNMGGFDIFRSKKTENGWSSPVNLGFPISTPSDDIYYSFINDSLIYKSMLDTSSLGGFDIYCLNILNTQKAIKEQNDSFISAITSGDTSIIASISNSNTDSIENLIPVIEVKGTISFDDQSQNENPVKITIMHKNAILAELVSDVNREYSFNTIPGDFTLIFHAAGYETSTEEISIPNSFHSKIFNHPVTLKSKQITTGNYIAINNIYFDYGSFQLSKDEKVKLAKLSSLIETNPSLLIEVIGYTDAKGNIKFNKELSIKRARTVIEYLVQNGIDKKHFVAKGMGEANQIAINKNPDGSDNPEGRKYNRRVELKIHNAQNTVIVEDTHIPEHLRYNAGEIQYTVFITNSNQQIQSDEFSNLTEHKTKNSYIYTAGKFNKKEEAISFLNTKYVESFPDASIISLKQLDKIISEANTVKNDAYASGGDKDTYRIQVKALMKSVGTSYFNNLSNVEELHCYDGLFRYVTGYYKTKEQALIELQRIINKGYPDAFLVRSKRLEILTGNKPKEANIDSIATTAAFNPNENFVIQILSVKKNVDLNKFKGLQKTQIHIYKGADGYFRYTWGPFNSFNEARQEWRQLIKQDQYNDAFIMNSTFYEKFENVNP
;
A
#
# COMPACT_ATOMS: atom_id res chain seq x y z
N MET A 1 -82.29 33.02 6.76
CA MET A 1 -82.88 31.69 7.03
C MET A 1 -81.82 30.63 6.69
N LYS A 2 -81.40 29.84 7.70
CA LYS A 2 -80.65 28.55 7.65
C LYS A 2 -79.13 28.53 7.33
N ILE A 3 -78.32 28.70 8.38
CA ILE A 3 -77.48 27.69 9.07
C ILE A 3 -76.99 26.46 8.25
N ARG A 4 -75.66 26.24 8.20
CA ARG A 4 -74.88 25.07 8.71
C ARG A 4 -73.41 25.16 8.22
N LEU A 5 -72.43 25.54 9.05
CA LEU A 5 -71.59 24.68 9.92
C LEU A 5 -71.01 23.44 9.20
N PHE A 6 -69.70 23.48 8.89
CA PHE A 6 -68.76 22.41 9.22
C PHE A 6 -67.37 22.98 9.51
N ILE A 7 -66.88 22.65 10.69
CA ILE A 7 -65.61 23.03 11.29
C ILE A 7 -64.55 22.02 10.81
N PHE A 8 -63.40 22.49 10.35
CA PHE A 8 -62.14 21.76 10.48
C PHE A 8 -61.02 22.75 10.76
N SER A 9 -60.69 22.87 12.04
CA SER A 9 -59.55 23.60 12.56
C SER A 9 -58.26 22.87 12.15
N ILE A 10 -57.56 23.38 11.14
CA ILE A 10 -56.16 22.97 10.89
C ILE A 10 -55.28 23.83 11.79
N LEU A 11 -55.04 23.31 13.00
CA LEU A 11 -53.94 23.70 13.85
C LEU A 11 -52.65 23.26 13.14
N PHE A 12 -52.07 24.15 12.33
CA PHE A 12 -50.68 24.02 11.91
C PHE A 12 -49.81 24.31 13.13
N VAL A 13 -49.62 23.29 13.96
CA VAL A 13 -48.50 23.26 14.91
C VAL A 13 -47.24 23.13 14.06
N PHE A 14 -46.70 24.28 13.64
CA PHE A 14 -45.27 24.34 13.34
C PHE A 14 -44.57 23.99 14.64
N SER A 15 -44.10 22.75 14.75
CA SER A 15 -43.00 22.41 15.64
C SER A 15 -41.80 23.22 15.16
N VAL A 16 -41.71 24.47 15.62
CA VAL A 16 -40.48 25.25 15.59
C VAL A 16 -39.52 24.47 16.46
N SER A 17 -38.76 23.57 15.83
CA SER A 17 -37.54 23.04 16.41
C SER A 17 -36.70 24.29 16.66
N ALA A 18 -36.54 24.67 17.92
CA ALA A 18 -35.69 25.77 18.30
C ALA A 18 -34.29 25.44 17.80
N ILE A 19 -33.90 25.99 16.65
CA ILE A 19 -32.53 25.91 16.15
C ILE A 19 -31.71 26.69 17.18
N ALA A 20 -30.91 25.98 17.97
CA ALA A 20 -30.02 26.61 18.93
C ALA A 20 -29.13 27.61 18.20
N GLN A 21 -29.33 28.90 18.47
CA GLN A 21 -28.60 29.96 17.79
C GLN A 21 -27.20 30.07 18.42
N TYR A 22 -26.19 29.53 17.74
CA TYR A 22 -24.81 29.62 18.19
C TYR A 22 -24.34 31.07 18.27
N SER A 23 -23.70 31.41 19.39
CA SER A 23 -23.11 32.72 19.61
C SER A 23 -21.71 32.85 18.99
N LYS A 24 -21.21 34.08 18.83
CA LYS A 24 -19.80 34.33 18.45
C LYS A 24 -18.83 33.63 19.41
N ASN A 25 -19.20 33.52 20.69
CA ASN A 25 -18.42 32.83 21.72
C ASN A 25 -18.36 31.31 21.50
N ASP A 26 -19.39 30.70 20.91
CA ASP A 26 -19.40 29.25 20.64
C ASP A 26 -18.48 28.88 19.48
N LYS A 27 -18.36 29.75 18.46
CA LYS A 27 -17.36 29.59 17.41
C LYS A 27 -15.94 29.63 17.97
N TYR A 28 -15.64 30.57 18.88
CA TYR A 28 -14.33 30.63 19.52
C TYR A 28 -14.06 29.38 20.36
N ARG A 29 -15.03 28.92 21.16
CA ARG A 29 -14.90 27.69 21.95
C ARG A 29 -14.65 26.46 21.08
N PHE A 30 -15.25 26.37 19.90
CA PHE A 30 -14.97 25.29 18.96
C PHE A 30 -13.54 25.34 18.42
N ILE A 31 -13.07 26.52 18.00
CA ILE A 31 -11.68 26.69 17.51
C ILE A 31 -10.68 26.36 18.63
N ASP A 32 -10.96 26.79 19.85
CA ASP A 32 -10.18 26.50 21.05
C ASP A 32 -10.14 24.99 21.35
N ALA A 33 -11.27 24.29 21.18
CA ALA A 33 -11.32 22.83 21.30
C ALA A 33 -10.51 22.11 20.20
N GLU A 34 -10.57 22.57 18.94
CA GLU A 34 -9.76 22.00 17.85
C GLU A 34 -8.26 22.28 18.09
N TYR A 35 -7.90 23.41 18.70
CA TYR A 35 -6.54 23.71 19.11
C TYR A 35 -6.05 22.73 20.17
N ASP A 36 -6.79 22.58 21.27
CA ASP A 36 -6.45 21.60 22.32
C ASP A 36 -6.32 20.19 21.75
N PHE A 37 -7.26 19.80 20.88
CA PHE A 37 -7.23 18.49 20.23
C PHE A 37 -5.96 18.29 19.39
N LEU A 38 -5.52 19.32 18.64
CA LEU A 38 -4.30 19.27 17.83
C LEU A 38 -3.03 19.13 18.68
N TYR A 39 -3.03 19.68 19.89
CA TYR A 39 -1.92 19.57 20.86
C TYR A 39 -2.10 18.38 21.81
N GLU A 40 -2.99 17.43 21.48
CA GLU A 40 -3.22 16.20 22.25
C GLU A 40 -3.74 16.43 23.69
N GLU A 41 -4.26 17.63 23.96
CA GLU A 41 -4.90 18.03 25.21
C GLU A 41 -6.37 17.56 25.23
N TYR A 42 -6.56 16.24 25.09
CA TYR A 42 -7.87 15.65 24.81
C TYR A 42 -8.92 15.89 25.91
N ASP A 43 -8.53 15.95 27.18
CA ASP A 43 -9.44 16.28 28.30
C ASP A 43 -9.97 17.72 28.23
N ASN A 44 -9.10 18.65 27.85
CA ASN A 44 -9.42 20.06 27.66
C ASN A 44 -10.35 20.26 26.45
N ALA A 45 -10.03 19.59 25.34
CA ALA A 45 -10.88 19.57 24.14
C ALA A 45 -12.25 18.94 24.44
N LEU A 46 -12.28 17.80 25.13
CA LEU A 46 -13.48 17.06 25.50
C LEU A 46 -14.46 17.93 26.29
N SER A 47 -13.96 18.63 27.31
CA SER A 47 -14.76 19.53 28.14
C SER A 47 -15.42 20.64 27.32
N LYS A 48 -14.72 21.19 26.33
CA LYS A 48 -15.22 22.23 25.43
C LYS A 48 -16.24 21.68 24.41
N TYR A 49 -15.98 20.52 23.81
CA TYR A 49 -16.96 19.88 22.91
C TYR A 49 -18.24 19.46 23.64
N LEU A 50 -18.13 18.90 24.85
CA LEU A 50 -19.31 18.57 25.68
C LEU A 50 -20.13 19.82 25.98
N ASN A 51 -19.50 20.97 26.23
CA ASN A 51 -20.21 22.24 26.42
C ASN A 51 -20.99 22.66 25.17
N LEU A 52 -20.39 22.54 23.99
CA LEU A 52 -21.05 22.84 22.72
C LEU A 52 -22.18 21.86 22.40
N TYR A 53 -21.96 20.57 22.66
CA TYR A 53 -22.94 19.51 22.41
C TYR A 53 -24.18 19.62 23.32
N LYS A 54 -24.02 20.08 24.56
CA LYS A 54 -25.16 20.38 25.45
C LYS A 54 -26.12 21.43 24.86
N LYS A 55 -25.62 22.32 24.01
CA LYS A 55 -26.45 23.35 23.34
C LYS A 55 -27.13 22.84 22.07
N ASP A 56 -26.51 21.90 21.38
CA ASP A 56 -27.05 21.25 20.19
C ASP A 56 -26.63 19.78 20.14
N THR A 57 -27.49 18.93 20.71
CA THR A 57 -27.30 17.47 20.74
C THR A 57 -27.63 16.82 19.38
N SER A 58 -28.07 17.60 18.39
CA SER A 58 -28.33 17.10 17.03
C SER A 58 -27.06 17.11 16.16
N ASN A 59 -26.03 17.87 16.55
CA ASN A 59 -24.79 18.01 15.80
C ASN A 59 -23.92 16.74 15.87
N ASN A 60 -23.83 16.05 14.74
CA ASN A 60 -23.14 14.75 14.61
C ASN A 60 -21.62 14.93 14.48
N ASN A 61 -21.17 16.08 13.98
CA ASN A 61 -19.75 16.43 13.96
C ASN A 61 -19.19 16.61 15.39
N ILE A 62 -19.91 17.34 16.24
CA ILE A 62 -19.49 17.51 17.65
C ILE A 62 -19.54 16.17 18.39
N ALA A 63 -20.54 15.33 18.14
CA ALA A 63 -20.57 13.97 18.67
C ALA A 63 -19.34 13.15 18.21
N TYR A 64 -18.97 13.22 16.92
CA TYR A 64 -17.77 12.58 16.40
C TYR A 64 -16.51 13.04 17.15
N ARG A 65 -16.33 14.36 17.35
CA ARG A 65 -15.21 14.92 18.12
C ARG A 65 -15.16 14.44 19.56
N ILE A 66 -16.30 14.40 20.25
CA ILE A 66 -16.39 13.85 21.61
C ILE A 66 -16.00 12.37 21.63
N GLY A 67 -16.48 11.60 20.65
CA GLY A 67 -16.09 10.20 20.47
C GLY A 67 -14.57 10.04 20.31
N LEU A 68 -13.94 10.87 19.46
CA LEU A 68 -12.49 10.87 19.29
C LEU A 68 -11.76 11.18 20.61
N CYS A 69 -12.14 12.24 21.33
CA CYS A 69 -11.52 12.58 22.60
C CYS A 69 -11.61 11.42 23.60
N TYR A 70 -12.79 10.84 23.80
CA TYR A 70 -12.93 9.67 24.68
C TYR A 70 -12.09 8.48 24.22
N SER A 71 -11.97 8.26 22.90
CA SER A 71 -11.14 7.19 22.34
C SER A 71 -9.65 7.40 22.60
N TYR A 72 -9.14 8.63 22.44
CA TYR A 72 -7.73 8.96 22.72
C TYR A 72 -7.40 8.95 24.22
N LEU A 73 -8.39 9.14 25.07
CA LEU A 73 -8.30 8.95 26.53
C LEU A 73 -8.50 7.49 26.95
N TYR A 74 -8.52 6.54 26.01
CA TYR A 74 -8.76 5.11 26.24
C TYR A 74 -10.12 4.78 26.90
N GLU A 75 -11.05 5.73 26.93
CA GLU A 75 -12.40 5.59 27.49
C GLU A 75 -13.41 5.07 26.44
N TYR A 76 -13.07 3.96 25.77
CA TYR A 76 -13.81 3.44 24.61
C TYR A 76 -15.31 3.23 24.90
N ARG A 77 -15.68 2.73 26.09
CA ARG A 77 -17.09 2.56 26.48
C ARG A 77 -17.87 3.89 26.44
N LYS A 78 -17.24 5.00 26.82
CA LYS A 78 -17.86 6.33 26.76
C LYS A 78 -17.86 6.91 25.35
N SER A 79 -16.89 6.56 24.50
CA SER A 79 -16.84 7.01 23.09
C SER A 79 -17.99 6.46 22.22
N ILE A 80 -18.36 5.19 22.43
CA ILE A 80 -19.34 4.46 21.61
C ILE A 80 -20.66 5.20 21.41
N PRO A 81 -21.39 5.67 22.45
CA PRO A 81 -22.68 6.35 22.23
C PRO A 81 -22.55 7.62 21.37
N TYR A 82 -21.41 8.30 21.40
CA TYR A 82 -21.17 9.48 20.57
C TYR A 82 -20.81 9.12 19.13
N PHE A 83 -20.04 8.06 18.92
CA PHE A 83 -19.81 7.54 17.57
C PHE A 83 -21.09 6.94 16.94
N GLU A 84 -21.88 6.18 17.71
CA GLU A 84 -23.21 5.70 17.29
C GLU A 84 -24.13 6.88 16.92
N LYS A 85 -24.08 7.98 17.69
CA LYS A 85 -24.77 9.22 17.31
C LYS A 85 -24.23 9.78 15.99
N ALA A 86 -22.92 9.92 15.86
CA ALA A 86 -22.26 10.51 14.70
C ALA A 86 -22.57 9.76 13.39
N THR A 87 -22.62 8.42 13.43
CA THR A 87 -22.97 7.59 12.26
C THR A 87 -24.37 7.86 11.69
N LYS A 88 -25.28 8.48 12.45
CA LYS A 88 -26.65 8.79 11.98
C LYS A 88 -26.69 9.83 10.87
N ASN A 89 -25.65 10.64 10.70
CA ASN A 89 -25.59 11.66 9.66
C ASN A 89 -24.14 11.91 9.24
N VAL A 90 -23.64 11.01 8.39
CA VAL A 90 -22.30 11.12 7.79
C VAL A 90 -22.33 11.79 6.42
N SER A 91 -21.21 12.37 6.00
CA SER A 91 -21.08 13.04 4.71
C SER A 91 -19.77 12.73 4.01
N ARG A 92 -19.83 12.54 2.69
CA ARG A 92 -18.66 12.50 1.80
C ARG A 92 -18.03 13.89 1.63
N ASP A 93 -18.85 14.94 1.57
CA ASP A 93 -18.40 16.34 1.50
C ASP A 93 -18.14 16.95 2.89
N TYR A 94 -17.64 16.15 3.82
CA TYR A 94 -17.34 16.59 5.18
C TYR A 94 -16.29 17.71 5.17
N LYS A 95 -16.57 18.81 5.90
CA LYS A 95 -15.65 19.95 6.02
C LYS A 95 -14.96 19.94 7.37
N ASP A 96 -13.77 19.35 7.39
CA ASP A 96 -12.95 19.27 8.59
C ASP A 96 -12.60 20.66 9.15
N GLY A 97 -12.58 20.79 10.48
CA GLY A 97 -12.30 22.04 11.19
C GLY A 97 -13.36 23.14 11.04
N SER A 98 -14.46 22.90 10.32
CA SER A 98 -15.53 23.90 10.15
C SER A 98 -16.52 23.86 11.31
N PHE A 99 -16.62 24.96 12.07
CA PHE A 99 -17.66 25.15 13.10
C PHE A 99 -19.10 24.99 12.58
N LYS A 100 -19.32 25.24 11.27
CA LYS A 100 -20.64 25.11 10.65
C LYS A 100 -20.95 23.68 10.17
N GLU A 101 -19.99 22.77 10.21
CA GLU A 101 -20.23 21.37 9.82
C GLU A 101 -20.99 20.67 10.94
N THR A 102 -22.11 20.05 10.58
CA THR A 102 -23.03 19.34 11.51
C THR A 102 -23.08 17.84 11.24
N ARG A 103 -22.49 17.38 10.13
CA ARG A 103 -22.41 15.98 9.70
C ARG A 103 -21.05 15.43 10.08
N ALA A 104 -20.98 14.13 10.34
CA ALA A 104 -19.72 13.46 10.67
C ALA A 104 -19.00 12.95 9.39
N PRO A 105 -17.68 12.69 9.43
CA PRO A 105 -16.98 12.07 8.31
C PRO A 105 -17.32 10.57 8.20
N LEU A 106 -17.11 9.98 7.03
CA LEU A 106 -17.24 8.53 6.81
C LEU A 106 -16.27 7.71 7.70
N ASP A 107 -15.13 8.27 8.08
CA ASP A 107 -14.17 7.68 9.04
C ASP A 107 -14.81 7.29 10.38
N THR A 108 -15.94 7.91 10.75
CA THR A 108 -16.71 7.57 11.96
C THR A 108 -17.01 6.08 12.09
N TYR A 109 -17.26 5.38 10.98
CA TYR A 109 -17.51 3.94 11.01
C TYR A 109 -16.28 3.14 11.45
N LEU A 110 -15.10 3.48 10.92
CA LEU A 110 -13.84 2.85 11.31
C LEU A 110 -13.54 3.12 12.79
N ARG A 111 -13.77 4.35 13.28
CA ARG A 111 -13.61 4.70 14.70
C ARG A 111 -14.58 3.94 15.60
N LEU A 112 -15.85 3.82 15.20
CA LEU A 112 -16.84 3.06 15.94
C LEU A 112 -16.51 1.57 15.97
N ALA A 113 -16.08 1.00 14.84
CA ALA A 113 -15.66 -0.40 14.76
C ALA A 113 -14.47 -0.67 15.67
N ASN A 114 -13.45 0.19 15.65
CA ASN A 114 -12.33 0.12 16.59
C ASN A 114 -12.84 0.18 18.04
N ALA A 115 -13.65 1.19 18.41
CA ALA A 115 -14.17 1.31 19.77
C ALA A 115 -14.96 0.09 20.24
N TYR A 116 -15.71 -0.58 19.36
CA TYR A 116 -16.35 -1.86 19.68
C TYR A 116 -15.36 -3.01 19.86
N ARG A 117 -14.34 -3.10 19.00
CA ARG A 117 -13.28 -4.12 19.09
C ARG A 117 -12.51 -3.99 20.41
N GLN A 118 -12.19 -2.76 20.83
CA GLN A 118 -11.52 -2.45 22.11
C GLN A 118 -12.29 -2.93 23.35
N ILE A 119 -13.61 -3.06 23.26
CA ILE A 119 -14.44 -3.55 24.37
C ILE A 119 -14.95 -4.98 24.13
N PHE A 120 -14.29 -5.74 23.26
CA PHE A 120 -14.59 -7.12 22.89
C PHE A 120 -16.01 -7.32 22.31
N LYS A 121 -16.60 -6.28 21.72
CA LYS A 121 -17.84 -6.37 20.93
C LYS A 121 -17.53 -6.59 19.46
N THR A 122 -16.71 -7.59 19.17
CA THR A 122 -16.09 -7.81 17.86
C THR A 122 -17.09 -8.06 16.74
N GLU A 123 -18.18 -8.77 17.02
CA GLU A 123 -19.26 -8.99 16.03
C GLU A 123 -19.93 -7.67 15.61
N LYS A 124 -20.10 -6.74 16.56
CA LYS A 124 -20.62 -5.39 16.26
C LYS A 124 -19.61 -4.59 15.44
N ALA A 125 -18.31 -4.70 15.75
CA ALA A 125 -17.27 -4.06 14.97
C ALA A 125 -17.33 -4.52 13.49
N MET A 126 -17.40 -5.83 13.26
CA MET A 126 -17.54 -6.40 11.91
C MET A 126 -18.81 -5.92 11.20
N PHE A 127 -19.94 -5.85 11.91
CA PHE A 127 -21.18 -5.32 11.34
C PHE A 127 -21.03 -3.86 10.89
N ILE A 128 -20.40 -3.01 11.71
CA ILE A 128 -20.13 -1.61 11.36
C ILE A 128 -19.18 -1.50 10.15
N LEU A 129 -18.15 -2.35 10.06
CA LEU A 129 -17.21 -2.38 8.93
C LEU A 129 -17.91 -2.82 7.63
N LYS A 130 -18.82 -3.79 7.69
CA LYS A 130 -19.64 -4.18 6.53
C LYS A 130 -20.55 -3.04 6.06
N ASN A 131 -21.19 -2.33 6.99
CA ASN A 131 -21.97 -1.14 6.64
C ASN A 131 -21.10 -0.04 6.01
N TYR A 132 -19.86 0.12 6.48
CA TYR A 132 -18.92 1.06 5.87
C TYR A 132 -18.55 0.66 4.45
N LEU A 133 -18.28 -0.63 4.19
CA LEU A 133 -18.02 -1.16 2.85
C LEU A 133 -19.18 -0.89 1.87
N GLU A 134 -20.43 -0.97 2.34
CA GLU A 134 -21.61 -0.61 1.53
C GLU A 134 -21.73 0.90 1.23
N LEU A 135 -21.11 1.75 2.04
CA LEU A 135 -21.20 3.22 1.93
C LEU A 135 -20.07 3.86 1.13
N ILE A 136 -18.92 3.22 1.06
CA ILE A 136 -17.77 3.74 0.30
C ILE A 136 -17.88 3.36 -1.19
N GLU A 137 -17.31 4.19 -2.06
CA GLU A 137 -17.36 3.91 -3.50
C GLU A 137 -16.51 2.67 -3.83
N PRO A 138 -16.94 1.79 -4.75
CA PRO A 138 -16.20 0.58 -5.12
C PRO A 138 -14.75 0.83 -5.59
N ASP A 139 -14.44 2.06 -6.01
CA ASP A 139 -13.10 2.47 -6.40
C ASP A 139 -12.25 3.08 -5.28
N ASN A 140 -12.80 3.26 -4.08
CA ASN A 140 -12.06 3.60 -2.87
C ASN A 140 -11.31 2.36 -2.35
N VAL A 141 -10.24 1.98 -3.05
CA VAL A 141 -9.39 0.83 -2.74
C VAL A 141 -8.86 0.92 -1.30
N TYR A 142 -8.34 2.08 -0.92
CA TYR A 142 -7.83 2.32 0.43
C TYR A 142 -8.89 2.06 1.52
N GLY A 143 -10.11 2.56 1.32
CA GLY A 143 -11.23 2.32 2.24
C GLY A 143 -11.60 0.83 2.34
N HIS A 144 -11.62 0.12 1.21
CA HIS A 144 -11.91 -1.31 1.18
C HIS A 144 -10.81 -2.14 1.86
N GLU A 145 -9.55 -1.89 1.53
CA GLU A 145 -8.41 -2.58 2.15
C GLU A 145 -8.33 -2.30 3.65
N THR A 146 -8.52 -1.04 4.06
CA THR A 146 -8.56 -0.67 5.49
C THR A 146 -9.67 -1.39 6.22
N ALA A 147 -10.88 -1.42 5.65
CA ALA A 147 -12.02 -2.09 6.27
C ALA A 147 -11.86 -3.61 6.32
N ASN A 148 -11.32 -4.22 5.26
CA ASN A 148 -11.02 -5.66 5.22
C ASN A 148 -9.92 -6.02 6.23
N HIS A 149 -8.85 -5.22 6.34
CA HIS A 149 -7.82 -5.41 7.36
C HIS A 149 -8.39 -5.32 8.78
N GLU A 150 -9.28 -4.37 9.05
CA GLU A 150 -9.98 -4.29 10.33
C GLU A 150 -10.95 -5.48 10.56
N ILE A 151 -11.54 -6.05 9.50
CA ILE A 151 -12.34 -7.28 9.58
C ILE A 151 -11.47 -8.49 9.90
N ASP A 152 -10.30 -8.63 9.28
CA ASP A 152 -9.34 -9.71 9.54
C ASP A 152 -8.85 -9.66 10.99
N LYS A 153 -8.61 -8.45 11.52
CA LYS A 153 -8.35 -8.24 12.94
C LYS A 153 -9.50 -8.69 13.82
N CYS A 154 -10.74 -8.44 13.42
CA CYS A 154 -11.90 -8.95 14.16
C CYS A 154 -11.96 -10.48 14.17
N TYR A 155 -11.66 -11.15 13.05
CA TYR A 155 -11.60 -12.61 13.00
C TYR A 155 -10.52 -13.17 13.92
N THR A 156 -9.31 -12.62 13.84
CA THR A 156 -8.19 -12.98 14.71
C THR A 156 -8.53 -12.74 16.18
N ALA A 157 -9.17 -11.62 16.50
CA ALA A 157 -9.61 -11.31 17.86
C ALA A 157 -10.61 -12.35 18.40
N LEU A 158 -11.58 -12.77 17.58
CA LEU A 158 -12.53 -13.84 17.95
C LEU A 158 -11.84 -15.19 18.12
N GLU A 159 -10.79 -15.48 17.37
CA GLU A 159 -10.05 -16.74 17.47
C GLU A 159 -9.19 -16.78 18.73
N LEU A 160 -8.31 -15.80 18.92
CA LEU A 160 -7.36 -15.78 20.04
C LEU A 160 -8.05 -15.65 21.40
N THR A 161 -9.22 -14.99 21.46
CA THR A 161 -9.98 -14.86 22.72
C THR A 161 -10.76 -16.11 23.12
N LYS A 162 -10.98 -17.06 22.21
CA LYS A 162 -11.60 -18.37 22.54
C LYS A 162 -10.68 -19.26 23.37
N TYR A 163 -9.37 -19.11 23.18
CA TYR A 163 -8.34 -19.92 23.83
C TYR A 163 -7.34 -19.02 24.58
N PRO A 164 -7.80 -18.30 25.62
CA PRO A 164 -6.94 -17.39 26.36
C PRO A 164 -5.77 -18.15 27.00
N LEU A 165 -4.58 -17.58 26.92
CA LEU A 165 -3.44 -18.02 27.69
C LEU A 165 -3.74 -17.88 29.18
N THR A 166 -3.33 -18.88 29.96
CA THR A 166 -3.34 -18.76 31.41
C THR A 166 -2.11 -17.98 31.84
N ILE A 167 -2.33 -16.80 32.43
CA ILE A 167 -1.27 -15.92 32.89
C ILE A 167 -1.50 -15.51 34.34
N ASN A 168 -0.42 -15.49 35.13
CA ASN A 168 -0.41 -14.81 36.42
C ASN A 168 0.02 -13.36 36.18
N ILE A 169 -0.82 -12.42 36.58
CA ILE A 169 -0.57 -10.98 36.41
C ILE A 169 -0.28 -10.40 37.80
N ASN A 170 0.92 -9.84 37.97
CA ASN A 170 1.34 -9.18 39.19
C ASN A 170 1.56 -7.69 38.91
N HIS A 171 0.73 -6.83 39.53
CA HIS A 171 0.93 -5.38 39.53
C HIS A 171 2.19 -5.04 40.34
N LEU A 172 3.12 -4.26 39.78
CA LEU A 172 4.29 -3.83 40.55
C LEU A 172 3.88 -2.80 41.61
N PRO A 173 4.51 -2.85 42.81
CA PRO A 173 4.10 -1.97 43.89
C PRO A 173 4.58 -0.52 43.67
N ASN A 174 3.93 0.41 44.37
CA ASN A 174 4.46 1.75 44.60
C ASN A 174 5.85 1.66 45.28
N PRO A 175 6.83 2.51 44.92
CA PRO A 175 6.74 3.70 44.06
C PRO A 175 7.04 3.48 42.57
N ILE A 176 7.20 2.23 42.09
CA ILE A 176 7.39 1.98 40.65
C ILE A 176 6.13 2.39 39.89
N ASN A 177 4.98 1.87 40.33
CA ASN A 177 3.68 2.38 39.89
C ASN A 177 3.24 3.51 40.80
N ASN A 178 2.86 4.63 40.19
CA ASN A 178 2.40 5.85 40.86
C ASN A 178 1.18 6.41 40.11
N GLU A 179 0.70 7.58 40.51
CA GLU A 179 -0.47 8.25 39.93
C GLU A 179 -0.29 8.73 38.47
N ASN A 180 0.93 8.68 37.92
CA ASN A 180 1.22 9.02 36.53
C ASN A 180 1.26 7.78 35.63
N HIS A 181 1.38 7.97 34.32
CA HIS A 181 1.63 6.85 33.40
C HIS A 181 3.08 6.37 33.56
N ASN A 182 3.27 5.08 33.80
CA ASN A 182 4.56 4.39 33.89
C ASN A 182 4.68 3.42 32.71
N TRP A 183 5.50 3.77 31.72
CA TRP A 183 5.51 3.18 30.38
C TRP A 183 6.92 3.13 29.75
N HIS A 184 7.02 2.71 28.48
CA HIS A 184 8.29 2.54 27.78
C HIS A 184 9.32 1.73 28.57
N ILE A 185 8.96 0.50 28.89
CA ILE A 185 9.76 -0.38 29.74
C ILE A 185 10.85 -1.12 28.95
N ALA A 186 12.07 -1.15 29.50
CA ALA A 186 13.08 -2.12 29.11
C ALA A 186 13.66 -2.81 30.35
N VAL A 187 13.70 -4.13 30.33
CA VAL A 187 14.24 -4.97 31.40
C VAL A 187 15.39 -5.81 30.85
N SER A 188 16.46 -5.93 31.63
CA SER A 188 17.65 -6.69 31.25
C SER A 188 17.31 -8.17 31.09
N ALA A 189 18.03 -8.88 30.22
CA ALA A 189 17.79 -10.29 29.94
C ALA A 189 17.89 -11.21 31.18
N ASP A 190 18.60 -10.79 32.23
CA ASP A 190 18.69 -11.51 33.50
C ASP A 190 17.58 -11.14 34.51
N GLY A 191 16.69 -10.20 34.14
CA GLY A 191 15.58 -9.73 34.96
C GLY A 191 15.97 -8.85 36.14
N LYS A 192 17.23 -8.39 36.23
CA LYS A 192 17.74 -7.68 37.43
C LYS A 192 17.76 -6.18 37.31
N HIS A 193 17.63 -5.63 36.10
CA HIS A 193 17.70 -4.20 35.84
C HIS A 193 16.50 -3.79 35.00
N MET A 194 15.82 -2.72 35.40
CA MET A 194 14.69 -2.18 34.65
C MET A 194 14.85 -0.67 34.53
N VAL A 195 14.55 -0.17 33.34
CA VAL A 195 14.38 1.25 33.06
C VAL A 195 12.99 1.47 32.46
N TYR A 196 12.37 2.58 32.83
CA TYR A 196 11.05 2.95 32.35
C TYR A 196 10.89 4.47 32.39
N THR A 197 9.89 4.97 31.69
CA THR A 197 9.51 6.37 31.69
C THR A 197 8.27 6.59 32.56
N THR A 198 8.22 7.70 33.29
CA THR A 198 7.04 8.19 33.97
C THR A 198 6.60 9.51 33.33
N LYS A 199 5.31 9.61 32.98
CA LYS A 199 4.74 10.82 32.39
C LYS A 199 4.82 11.98 33.39
N THR A 200 5.70 12.92 33.07
CA THR A 200 5.87 14.23 33.71
C THR A 200 5.99 15.28 32.60
N ASP A 201 6.14 16.57 32.95
CA ASP A 201 6.31 17.64 31.95
C ASP A 201 7.49 17.40 30.97
N GLN A 202 8.46 16.54 31.33
CA GLN A 202 9.63 16.21 30.51
C GLN A 202 9.77 14.70 30.23
N GLU A 203 8.79 13.87 30.59
CA GLU A 203 8.87 12.40 30.53
C GLU A 203 10.11 11.83 31.25
N ASP A 204 10.05 11.77 32.57
CA ASP A 204 11.19 11.36 33.39
C ASP A 204 11.55 9.87 33.24
N ILE A 205 12.86 9.57 33.19
CA ILE A 205 13.38 8.21 33.05
C ILE A 205 13.87 7.72 34.42
N TYR A 206 13.37 6.55 34.83
CA TYR A 206 13.69 5.91 36.08
C TYR A 206 14.46 4.60 35.88
N TYR A 207 15.42 4.34 36.77
CA TYR A 207 16.15 3.08 36.86
C TYR A 207 15.85 2.38 38.19
N VAL A 208 15.62 1.07 38.14
CA VAL A 208 15.53 0.21 39.32
C VAL A 208 16.34 -1.07 39.15
N GLN A 209 16.76 -1.62 40.27
CA GLN A 209 17.51 -2.87 40.34
C GLN A 209 16.83 -3.87 41.27
N MET A 210 16.79 -5.14 40.88
CA MET A 210 16.29 -6.22 41.72
C MET A 210 17.26 -6.46 42.89
N LEU A 211 16.80 -6.29 44.12
CA LEU A 211 17.57 -6.49 45.36
C LEU A 211 17.46 -7.94 45.87
N SER A 212 16.31 -8.56 45.67
CA SER A 212 16.01 -9.97 45.99
C SER A 212 14.89 -10.47 45.07
N ASP A 213 14.59 -11.77 45.09
CA ASP A 213 13.69 -12.47 44.14
C ASP A 213 12.30 -11.84 43.90
N SER A 214 11.86 -10.87 44.70
CA SER A 214 10.62 -10.12 44.48
C SER A 214 10.66 -8.68 44.99
N THR A 215 11.85 -8.09 45.16
CA THR A 215 12.00 -6.74 45.70
C THR A 215 12.89 -5.89 44.81
N TRP A 216 12.30 -4.88 44.20
CA TRP A 216 13.02 -3.85 43.46
C TRP A 216 13.54 -2.76 44.40
N SER A 217 14.63 -2.09 44.00
CA SER A 217 15.10 -0.88 44.64
C SER A 217 14.09 0.26 44.48
N VAL A 218 14.24 1.30 45.29
CA VAL A 218 13.53 2.57 45.04
C VAL A 218 13.94 3.10 43.64
N PRO A 219 12.99 3.62 42.83
CA PRO A 219 13.27 4.26 41.55
C PRO A 219 14.26 5.41 41.67
N ASP A 220 15.36 5.30 40.93
CA ASP A 220 16.34 6.36 40.76
C ASP A 220 15.96 7.17 39.51
N ASN A 221 15.56 8.44 39.65
CA ASN A 221 15.37 9.33 38.50
C ASN A 221 16.73 9.66 37.90
N ILE A 222 16.95 9.24 36.66
CA ILE A 222 18.22 9.38 35.95
C ILE A 222 18.18 10.42 34.83
N THR A 223 17.03 11.06 34.58
CA THR A 223 16.80 12.05 33.50
C THR A 223 17.91 13.10 33.45
N TYR A 224 18.18 13.75 34.59
CA TYR A 224 19.22 14.79 34.69
C TYR A 224 20.64 14.22 34.62
N LYS A 225 20.85 13.00 35.12
CA LYS A 225 22.17 12.34 35.13
C LYS A 225 22.66 12.06 33.71
N ILE A 226 21.73 11.66 32.84
CA ILE A 226 22.02 11.39 31.43
C ILE A 226 21.90 12.63 30.52
N SER A 227 21.56 13.80 31.09
CA SER A 227 21.29 15.03 30.34
C SER A 227 20.18 14.88 29.29
N SER A 228 19.11 14.15 29.62
CA SER A 228 17.93 14.02 28.76
C SER A 228 17.09 15.30 28.84
N SER A 229 17.32 16.24 27.92
CA SER A 229 16.49 17.45 27.78
C SER A 229 15.56 17.28 26.57
N GLY A 230 14.42 16.62 26.76
CA GLY A 230 13.45 16.32 25.70
C GLY A 230 12.68 15.03 25.95
N PHE A 231 11.82 14.66 25.01
CA PHE A 231 11.00 13.44 25.07
C PHE A 231 11.82 12.20 24.71
N PHE A 232 12.65 11.73 25.62
CA PHE A 232 13.40 10.49 25.44
C PHE A 232 12.74 9.34 26.21
N TYR A 233 12.77 8.14 25.63
CA TYR A 233 12.32 6.94 26.32
C TYR A 233 13.27 5.76 26.07
N PRO A 234 13.46 4.86 27.07
CA PRO A 234 14.33 3.73 26.90
C PRO A 234 13.68 2.66 26.01
N VAL A 235 14.50 2.01 25.21
CA VAL A 235 14.08 0.89 24.33
C VAL A 235 14.87 -0.39 24.59
N TYR A 236 15.99 -0.31 25.33
CA TYR A 236 16.81 -1.45 25.69
C TYR A 236 17.67 -1.17 26.93
N ILE A 237 17.92 -2.19 27.75
CA ILE A 237 18.96 -2.20 28.78
C ILE A 237 19.75 -3.53 28.72
N SER A 238 21.07 -3.40 28.79
CA SER A 238 22.00 -4.54 28.76
C SER A 238 21.82 -5.48 29.95
N ALA A 239 22.19 -6.75 29.76
CA ALA A 239 22.16 -7.78 30.81
C ALA A 239 22.90 -7.36 32.09
N LYS A 240 23.98 -6.57 31.96
CA LYS A 240 24.77 -6.08 33.10
C LYS A 240 24.21 -4.79 33.73
N GLY A 241 23.13 -4.23 33.18
CA GLY A 241 22.52 -2.99 33.67
C GLY A 241 23.43 -1.75 33.56
N ASN A 242 24.46 -1.80 32.70
CA ASN A 242 25.46 -0.73 32.59
C ASN A 242 25.45 0.00 31.25
N LYS A 243 24.56 -0.38 30.34
CA LYS A 243 24.30 0.28 29.06
C LYS A 243 22.81 0.25 28.79
N MET A 244 22.27 1.35 28.30
CA MET A 244 20.90 1.44 27.78
C MET A 244 20.86 2.19 26.45
N ILE A 245 19.82 1.92 25.67
CA ILE A 245 19.50 2.63 24.42
C ILE A 245 18.21 3.41 24.64
N LEU A 246 18.20 4.64 24.14
CA LEU A 246 17.06 5.55 24.17
C LEU A 246 16.67 5.98 22.76
N SER A 247 15.41 6.30 22.56
CA SER A 247 14.90 6.99 21.37
C SER A 247 14.41 8.38 21.78
N ASP A 248 14.56 9.36 20.90
CA ASP A 248 14.09 10.74 21.08
C ASP A 248 12.61 10.97 20.67
N GLY A 249 11.91 9.90 20.26
CA GLY A 249 10.48 9.93 19.99
C GLY A 249 10.04 10.68 18.73
N ASP A 250 10.95 11.26 17.95
CA ASP A 250 10.59 11.97 16.72
C ASP A 250 10.22 10.97 15.61
N LEU A 251 8.97 10.97 15.16
CA LEU A 251 8.47 10.03 14.14
C LEU A 251 8.84 10.42 12.70
N GLU A 252 9.42 11.61 12.47
CA GLU A 252 9.91 12.07 11.18
C GLU A 252 11.42 11.89 11.04
N LYS A 253 12.19 12.14 12.11
CA LYS A 253 13.66 12.13 12.13
C LYS A 253 14.26 11.57 13.42
N GLY A 254 13.57 10.65 14.07
CA GLY A 254 14.04 10.10 15.34
C GLY A 254 15.39 9.43 15.24
N ASP A 255 16.23 9.72 16.24
CA ASP A 255 17.58 9.21 16.40
C ASP A 255 17.65 8.30 17.64
N LEU A 256 18.56 7.32 17.61
CA LEU A 256 18.88 6.50 18.77
C LEU A 256 20.07 7.08 19.54
N TYR A 257 20.02 6.94 20.86
CA TYR A 257 21.04 7.38 21.80
C TYR A 257 21.42 6.22 22.71
N TYR A 258 22.61 6.27 23.30
CA TYR A 258 23.02 5.35 24.35
C TYR A 258 23.56 6.09 25.56
N ALA A 259 23.37 5.49 26.73
CA ALA A 259 24.00 5.93 27.97
C ALA A 259 24.72 4.75 28.62
N ILE A 260 25.83 5.04 29.30
CA ILE A 260 26.67 4.04 29.98
C ILE A 260 26.73 4.37 31.47
N LYS A 261 26.78 3.33 32.30
CA LYS A 261 26.96 3.42 33.75
C LYS A 261 28.40 3.09 34.12
N GLU A 262 29.12 4.08 34.64
CA GLU A 262 30.51 3.96 35.07
C GLU A 262 30.62 4.19 36.57
N ASN A 263 31.31 3.31 37.29
CA ASN A 263 31.47 3.38 38.75
C ASN A 263 30.13 3.58 39.51
N GLY A 264 29.06 2.96 39.02
CA GLY A 264 27.72 3.06 39.59
C GLY A 264 26.92 4.30 39.16
N ASN A 265 27.48 5.21 38.38
CA ASN A 265 26.84 6.45 37.95
C ASN A 265 26.56 6.45 36.45
N TRP A 266 25.34 6.80 36.08
CA TRP A 266 24.98 7.03 34.68
C TRP A 266 25.70 8.28 34.15
N GLN A 267 26.31 8.13 32.98
CA GLN A 267 26.96 9.20 32.25
C GLN A 267 25.97 9.89 31.30
N LYS A 268 26.35 11.06 30.81
CA LYS A 268 25.62 11.77 29.76
C LYS A 268 25.40 10.83 28.55
N MET A 269 24.19 10.84 28.01
CA MET A 269 23.88 10.05 26.81
C MET A 269 24.54 10.65 25.56
N GLU A 270 24.88 9.78 24.62
CA GLU A 270 25.49 10.13 23.34
C GLU A 270 24.65 9.57 22.19
N PRO A 271 24.49 10.32 21.07
CA PRO A 271 23.84 9.77 19.89
C PRO A 271 24.69 8.66 19.28
N PHE A 272 24.05 7.66 18.68
CA PHE A 272 24.80 6.72 17.86
C PHE A 272 25.40 7.40 16.63
N GLY A 273 26.49 6.83 16.11
CA GLY A 273 27.13 7.30 14.88
C GLY A 273 26.28 7.07 13.63
N ARG A 274 26.70 7.65 12.50
CA ARG A 274 25.95 7.67 11.22
C ARG A 274 25.64 6.31 10.58
N LYS A 275 26.27 5.24 11.05
CA LYS A 275 25.93 3.87 10.61
C LYS A 275 24.64 3.34 11.25
N ILE A 276 24.25 3.91 12.39
CA ILE A 276 22.99 3.60 13.08
C ILE A 276 22.00 4.74 12.85
N ASN A 277 22.37 5.97 13.25
CA ASN A 277 21.54 7.15 13.08
C ASN A 277 21.69 7.70 11.67
N SER A 278 20.74 7.35 10.81
CA SER A 278 20.82 7.61 9.38
C SER A 278 20.30 9.02 9.05
N LYS A 279 19.77 9.21 7.84
CA LYS A 279 19.01 10.41 7.47
C LYS A 279 17.49 10.18 7.59
N TYR A 280 17.12 8.95 7.91
CA TYR A 280 15.76 8.47 8.09
C TYR A 280 15.43 8.43 9.59
N CYS A 281 14.29 7.83 9.95
CA CYS A 281 13.86 7.75 11.34
C CYS A 281 14.15 6.34 11.89
N GLU A 282 14.91 6.28 12.98
CA GLU A 282 15.20 5.10 13.78
C GLU A 282 14.44 5.16 15.11
N GLN A 283 13.42 4.32 15.26
CA GLN A 283 12.44 4.48 16.35
C GLN A 283 12.75 3.62 17.59
N SER A 284 13.30 2.43 17.40
CA SER A 284 13.62 1.52 18.50
C SER A 284 14.67 0.51 18.08
N ALA A 285 15.37 -0.06 19.07
CA ALA A 285 16.39 -1.07 18.84
C ALA A 285 16.55 -2.00 20.04
N CYS A 286 17.07 -3.20 19.77
CA CYS A 286 17.61 -4.09 20.79
C CYS A 286 18.98 -4.64 20.36
N LEU A 287 19.70 -5.19 21.33
CA LEU A 287 20.96 -5.91 21.11
C LEU A 287 20.79 -7.40 21.41
N SER A 288 21.56 -8.23 20.71
CA SER A 288 21.79 -9.62 21.12
C SER A 288 22.45 -9.70 22.50
N PRO A 289 22.36 -10.84 23.21
CA PRO A 289 22.97 -11.02 24.53
C PRO A 289 24.49 -10.74 24.57
N ASP A 290 25.20 -11.00 23.47
CA ASP A 290 26.64 -10.72 23.30
C ASP A 290 26.94 -9.27 22.84
N GLU A 291 25.89 -8.48 22.60
CA GLU A 291 25.93 -7.10 22.11
C GLU A 291 26.62 -6.92 20.73
N ASN A 292 26.78 -7.98 19.94
CA ASN A 292 27.41 -7.92 18.62
C ASN A 292 26.41 -7.82 17.47
N THR A 293 25.13 -8.03 17.72
CA THR A 293 24.05 -7.82 16.75
C THR A 293 23.08 -6.78 17.30
N MET A 294 22.67 -5.84 16.46
CA MET A 294 21.59 -4.91 16.75
C MET A 294 20.45 -5.16 15.75
N ILE A 295 19.21 -5.19 16.26
CA ILE A 295 18.01 -5.12 15.43
C ILE A 295 17.34 -3.80 15.74
N LEU A 296 16.95 -3.06 14.70
CA LEU A 296 16.41 -1.72 14.81
C LEU A 296 15.23 -1.54 13.86
N SER A 297 14.27 -0.73 14.29
CA SER A 297 13.11 -0.35 13.48
C SER A 297 13.40 0.96 12.75
N ILE A 298 13.35 0.93 11.42
CA ILE A 298 13.70 2.05 10.54
C ILE A 298 12.58 2.32 9.55
N LYS A 299 12.25 3.60 9.35
CA LYS A 299 11.38 4.05 8.27
C LYS A 299 12.17 4.66 7.13
N ASN A 300 12.48 3.87 6.11
CA ASN A 300 13.28 4.33 4.96
C ASN A 300 12.71 3.83 3.61
N LYS A 301 13.45 4.07 2.52
CA LYS A 301 13.04 3.69 1.16
C LYS A 301 13.03 2.17 0.88
N GLU A 302 13.70 1.38 1.72
CA GLU A 302 13.81 -0.08 1.64
C GLU A 302 12.80 -0.77 2.56
N SER A 303 12.08 -0.01 3.39
CA SER A 303 10.94 -0.50 4.16
C SER A 303 9.80 -0.91 3.21
N LEU A 304 9.19 -2.05 3.48
CA LEU A 304 8.00 -2.55 2.80
C LEU A 304 6.74 -1.80 3.25
N GLY A 305 6.63 -1.50 4.54
CA GLY A 305 5.53 -0.76 5.14
C GLY A 305 5.92 0.68 5.48
N GLY A 306 5.78 1.04 6.75
CA GLY A 306 6.27 2.30 7.30
C GLY A 306 7.58 2.06 8.04
N PHE A 307 7.47 1.68 9.31
CA PHE A 307 8.60 1.21 10.09
C PHE A 307 8.83 -0.28 9.84
N ASP A 308 10.03 -0.67 9.48
CA ASP A 308 10.41 -2.06 9.22
C ASP A 308 11.61 -2.44 10.07
N LEU A 309 11.82 -3.73 10.31
CA LEU A 309 12.99 -4.21 11.05
C LEU A 309 14.21 -4.39 10.12
N PHE A 310 15.34 -3.87 10.59
CA PHE A 310 16.66 -3.98 10.01
C PHE A 310 17.61 -4.57 11.05
N TYR A 311 18.74 -5.09 10.60
CA TYR A 311 19.78 -5.58 11.50
C TYR A 311 21.17 -5.11 11.06
N THR A 312 22.07 -5.00 12.03
CA THR A 312 23.49 -4.73 11.80
C THR A 312 24.35 -5.51 12.78
N LYS A 313 25.62 -5.70 12.44
CA LYS A 313 26.61 -6.42 13.26
C LYS A 313 27.77 -5.51 13.63
N LYS A 314 28.32 -5.75 14.80
CA LYS A 314 29.51 -5.06 15.31
C LYS A 314 30.74 -5.95 15.12
N GLU A 315 31.74 -5.43 14.43
CA GLU A 315 33.05 -6.05 14.25
C GLU A 315 34.12 -5.06 14.66
N ASN A 316 35.12 -5.49 15.46
CA ASN A 316 36.19 -4.62 15.98
C ASN A 316 35.69 -3.34 16.67
N ASN A 317 34.58 -3.43 17.43
CA ASN A 317 33.88 -2.32 18.08
C ASN A 317 33.24 -1.29 17.13
N GLU A 318 33.12 -1.57 15.85
CA GLU A 318 32.41 -0.73 14.88
C GLU A 318 31.18 -1.44 14.33
N TRP A 319 30.06 -0.73 14.24
CA TRP A 319 28.87 -1.22 13.56
C TRP A 319 29.11 -1.31 12.04
N SER A 320 28.48 -2.28 11.40
CA SER A 320 28.40 -2.42 9.94
C SER A 320 27.21 -1.63 9.40
N ASP A 321 27.05 -1.62 8.07
CA ASP A 321 25.86 -1.05 7.45
C ASP A 321 24.61 -1.88 7.79
N VAL A 322 23.49 -1.19 7.99
CA VAL A 322 22.19 -1.79 8.29
C VAL A 322 21.63 -2.54 7.07
N GLN A 323 21.02 -3.68 7.32
CA GLN A 323 20.43 -4.56 6.29
C GLN A 323 18.97 -4.84 6.63
N ASN A 324 18.09 -4.79 5.63
CA ASN A 324 16.68 -5.17 5.82
C ASN A 324 16.61 -6.64 6.26
N ILE A 325 15.83 -6.94 7.31
CA ILE A 325 15.77 -8.29 7.89
C ILE A 325 15.00 -9.29 6.99
N GLY A 326 14.24 -8.80 6.01
CA GLY A 326 13.55 -9.57 4.99
C GLY A 326 12.04 -9.73 5.21
N THR A 327 11.34 -10.12 4.15
CA THR A 327 9.87 -10.20 4.08
C THR A 327 9.24 -11.34 4.89
N ALA A 328 10.07 -12.21 5.47
CA ALA A 328 9.59 -13.20 6.45
C ALA A 328 9.16 -12.51 7.76
N ILE A 329 9.79 -11.39 8.11
CA ILE A 329 9.49 -10.61 9.32
C ILE A 329 8.72 -9.34 8.96
N ASN A 330 9.21 -8.60 7.95
CA ASN A 330 8.64 -7.32 7.56
C ASN A 330 7.39 -7.51 6.71
N SER A 331 6.32 -6.80 7.05
CA SER A 331 5.03 -6.81 6.36
C SER A 331 4.85 -5.52 5.53
N ILE A 332 3.68 -5.35 4.91
CA ILE A 332 3.31 -4.07 4.27
C ILE A 332 2.86 -2.99 5.28
N TYR A 333 2.95 -3.31 6.58
CA TYR A 333 2.57 -2.44 7.70
C TYR A 333 3.79 -2.19 8.60
N ASP A 334 3.59 -1.56 9.76
CA ASP A 334 4.69 -1.22 10.66
C ASP A 334 5.11 -2.42 11.54
N GLU A 335 6.41 -2.66 11.65
CA GLU A 335 7.08 -3.50 12.64
C GLU A 335 8.03 -2.67 13.53
N ILE A 336 7.81 -2.74 14.84
CA ILE A 336 8.49 -1.92 15.84
C ILE A 336 8.85 -2.72 17.10
N TYR A 337 9.56 -2.08 18.03
CA TYR A 337 10.03 -2.62 19.32
C TYR A 337 10.61 -4.06 19.24
N PRO A 338 11.67 -4.29 18.44
CA PRO A 338 12.29 -5.61 18.37
C PRO A 338 12.95 -5.96 19.71
N SER A 339 12.92 -7.24 20.07
CA SER A 339 13.57 -7.81 21.25
C SER A 339 14.13 -9.19 20.94
N LEU A 340 15.42 -9.39 21.18
CA LEU A 340 16.09 -10.69 21.08
C LEU A 340 16.16 -11.34 22.46
N ILE A 341 15.33 -12.37 22.69
CA ILE A 341 15.41 -13.19 23.91
C ILE A 341 16.71 -14.00 23.90
N ASN A 342 17.10 -14.48 22.72
CA ASN A 342 18.35 -15.20 22.44
C ASN A 342 18.68 -15.07 20.95
N ASP A 343 19.80 -15.65 20.51
CA ASP A 343 20.28 -15.58 19.11
C ASP A 343 19.33 -16.19 18.07
N SER A 344 18.30 -16.91 18.52
CA SER A 344 17.35 -17.64 17.68
C SER A 344 15.89 -17.23 17.87
N THR A 345 15.57 -16.30 18.77
CA THR A 345 14.18 -15.93 19.07
C THR A 345 14.02 -14.42 19.06
N LEU A 346 13.28 -13.93 18.07
CA LEU A 346 12.93 -12.53 17.88
C LEU A 346 11.47 -12.32 18.28
N ILE A 347 11.25 -11.35 19.16
CA ILE A 347 9.94 -10.80 19.50
C ILE A 347 9.85 -9.38 18.93
N PHE A 348 8.70 -9.00 18.39
CA PHE A 348 8.47 -7.66 17.85
C PHE A 348 6.98 -7.31 17.82
N CYS A 349 6.67 -6.02 17.77
CA CYS A 349 5.32 -5.53 17.52
C CYS A 349 5.05 -5.46 16.02
N SER A 350 3.84 -5.80 15.57
CA SER A 350 3.44 -5.56 14.17
C SER A 350 1.98 -5.13 14.04
N LYS A 351 1.71 -4.25 13.07
CA LYS A 351 0.35 -3.93 12.58
C LYS A 351 -0.15 -4.89 11.49
N GLY A 352 0.75 -5.69 10.93
CA GLY A 352 0.50 -6.71 9.91
C GLY A 352 0.42 -8.12 10.50
N HIS A 353 0.65 -9.14 9.66
CA HIS A 353 0.51 -10.55 10.03
C HIS A 353 -0.89 -10.89 10.57
N ASN A 354 -1.04 -12.00 11.31
CA ASN A 354 -2.29 -12.40 11.95
C ASN A 354 -2.55 -11.56 13.23
N ASN A 355 -2.82 -10.28 13.02
CA ASN A 355 -3.04 -9.25 14.05
C ASN A 355 -4.51 -9.23 14.50
N MET A 356 -4.76 -8.97 15.79
CA MET A 356 -6.09 -8.80 16.39
C MET A 356 -6.42 -7.33 16.73
N GLY A 357 -5.38 -6.48 16.70
CA GLY A 357 -5.27 -5.23 17.40
C GLY A 357 -4.79 -4.05 16.55
N GLY A 358 -4.20 -3.07 17.25
CA GLY A 358 -3.36 -2.07 16.62
C GLY A 358 -2.00 -2.69 16.31
N PHE A 359 -1.02 -2.51 17.18
CA PHE A 359 0.21 -3.30 17.25
C PHE A 359 0.04 -4.52 18.16
N ASP A 360 0.21 -5.72 17.62
CA ASP A 360 0.23 -6.97 18.39
C ASP A 360 1.66 -7.51 18.55
N ILE A 361 1.86 -8.38 19.54
CA ILE A 361 3.17 -8.98 19.83
C ILE A 361 3.34 -10.29 19.08
N PHE A 362 4.37 -10.37 18.25
CA PHE A 362 4.72 -11.53 17.44
C PHE A 362 6.06 -12.13 17.84
N ARG A 363 6.18 -13.45 17.60
CA ARG A 363 7.41 -14.21 17.76
C ARG A 363 7.81 -14.88 16.46
N SER A 364 9.09 -14.79 16.13
CA SER A 364 9.72 -15.58 15.07
C SER A 364 10.96 -16.30 15.59
N LYS A 365 11.20 -17.51 15.09
CA LYS A 365 12.39 -18.30 15.41
C LYS A 365 13.33 -18.34 14.22
N LYS A 366 14.62 -18.19 14.48
CA LYS A 366 15.67 -18.35 13.48
C LYS A 366 15.87 -19.85 13.20
N THR A 367 15.83 -20.19 11.93
CA THR A 367 16.03 -21.54 11.38
C THR A 367 17.24 -21.55 10.45
N GLU A 368 17.64 -22.72 9.96
CA GLU A 368 18.71 -22.85 8.95
C GLU A 368 18.40 -22.06 7.66
N ASN A 369 17.10 -21.89 7.35
CA ASN A 369 16.62 -21.18 6.16
C ASN A 369 16.25 -19.70 6.44
N GLY A 370 16.64 -19.16 7.59
CA GLY A 370 16.27 -17.80 8.02
C GLY A 370 15.16 -17.77 9.06
N TRP A 371 14.48 -16.63 9.21
CA TRP A 371 13.41 -16.47 10.19
C TRP A 371 12.14 -17.23 9.81
N SER A 372 11.49 -17.88 10.78
CA SER A 372 10.17 -18.49 10.60
C SER A 372 9.09 -17.44 10.42
N SER A 373 7.93 -17.83 9.89
CA SER A 373 6.74 -16.97 9.88
C SER A 373 6.40 -16.49 11.30
N PRO A 374 6.06 -15.21 11.50
CA PRO A 374 5.72 -14.66 12.80
C PRO A 374 4.43 -15.26 13.34
N VAL A 375 4.43 -15.63 14.62
CA VAL A 375 3.27 -16.17 15.33
C VAL A 375 2.82 -15.16 16.38
N ASN A 376 1.55 -14.77 16.35
CA ASN A 376 0.96 -13.91 17.37
C ASN A 376 1.00 -14.61 18.73
N LEU A 377 1.43 -13.91 19.78
CA LEU A 377 1.55 -14.51 21.12
C LEU A 377 0.21 -14.74 21.81
N GLY A 378 -0.91 -14.28 21.24
CA GLY A 378 -2.24 -14.62 21.69
C GLY A 378 -2.72 -13.78 22.88
N PHE A 379 -4.01 -13.90 23.19
CA PHE A 379 -4.63 -13.17 24.29
C PHE A 379 -4.34 -13.88 25.64
N PRO A 380 -4.02 -13.16 26.74
CA PRO A 380 -4.09 -11.70 26.93
C PRO A 380 -2.79 -10.92 26.67
N ILE A 381 -1.77 -11.55 26.07
CA ILE A 381 -0.49 -10.88 25.80
C ILE A 381 -0.68 -9.84 24.69
N SER A 382 -1.27 -10.26 23.58
CA SER A 382 -1.87 -9.39 22.57
C SER A 382 -3.32 -9.10 22.94
N THR A 383 -3.79 -7.92 22.61
CA THR A 383 -5.11 -7.39 22.93
C THR A 383 -5.71 -6.70 21.71
N PRO A 384 -7.00 -6.33 21.73
CA PRO A 384 -7.55 -5.46 20.71
C PRO A 384 -6.84 -4.08 20.57
N SER A 385 -5.99 -3.66 21.51
CA SER A 385 -5.33 -2.35 21.53
C SER A 385 -3.96 -2.37 20.85
N ASP A 386 -3.16 -1.32 21.07
CA ASP A 386 -1.71 -1.33 20.82
C ASP A 386 -0.96 -1.94 22.01
N ASP A 387 -0.17 -2.98 21.77
CA ASP A 387 0.64 -3.72 22.74
C ASP A 387 2.14 -3.48 22.51
N ILE A 388 2.58 -2.26 22.80
CA ILE A 388 3.91 -1.76 22.42
C ILE A 388 4.91 -1.56 23.57
N TYR A 389 4.44 -1.56 24.82
CA TYR A 389 5.28 -1.31 26.00
C TYR A 389 5.57 -2.61 26.76
N TYR A 390 6.48 -3.43 26.25
CA TYR A 390 6.84 -4.69 26.87
C TYR A 390 8.36 -4.93 26.93
N SER A 391 8.74 -5.86 27.79
CA SER A 391 10.07 -6.46 27.82
C SER A 391 9.96 -7.95 28.17
N PHE A 392 10.45 -8.82 27.28
CA PHE A 392 10.53 -10.25 27.53
C PHE A 392 11.84 -10.59 28.23
N ILE A 393 11.76 -11.32 29.34
CA ILE A 393 12.94 -11.89 30.01
C ILE A 393 13.24 -13.27 29.43
N ASN A 394 12.18 -14.05 29.20
CA ASN A 394 12.22 -15.37 28.60
C ASN A 394 10.84 -15.69 27.99
N ASP A 395 10.67 -16.93 27.52
CA ASP A 395 9.44 -17.42 26.89
C ASP A 395 8.19 -17.37 27.79
N SER A 396 8.32 -17.13 29.09
CA SER A 396 7.20 -17.14 30.05
C SER A 396 7.11 -15.90 30.93
N LEU A 397 8.16 -15.09 31.05
CA LEU A 397 8.17 -13.92 31.93
C LEU A 397 8.27 -12.62 31.12
N ILE A 398 7.26 -11.76 31.30
CA ILE A 398 7.10 -10.51 30.56
C ILE A 398 6.86 -9.39 31.56
N TYR A 399 7.52 -8.25 31.37
CA TYR A 399 7.08 -7.00 31.98
C TYR A 399 6.36 -6.16 30.94
N LYS A 400 5.17 -5.66 31.25
CA LYS A 400 4.33 -4.92 30.30
C LYS A 400 3.67 -3.75 30.99
N SER A 401 3.66 -2.59 30.35
CA SER A 401 2.82 -1.48 30.77
C SER A 401 1.43 -1.62 30.15
N MET A 402 0.41 -1.62 30.98
CA MET A 402 -0.98 -1.79 30.56
C MET A 402 -1.93 -0.97 31.42
N LEU A 403 -3.10 -0.68 30.88
CA LEU A 403 -4.20 -0.03 31.60
C LEU A 403 -5.13 -1.12 32.14
N ASP A 404 -5.30 -1.19 33.46
CA ASP A 404 -6.22 -2.11 34.14
C ASP A 404 -7.08 -1.33 35.16
N THR A 405 -8.16 -1.95 35.62
CA THR A 405 -8.97 -1.50 36.76
C THR A 405 -8.17 -1.30 38.05
N SER A 406 -7.02 -1.96 38.19
CA SER A 406 -6.10 -1.80 39.33
C SER A 406 -5.09 -0.66 39.17
N SER A 407 -5.03 0.00 38.01
CA SER A 407 -4.04 1.05 37.76
C SER A 407 -4.31 2.31 38.59
N LEU A 408 -3.24 2.97 39.06
CA LEU A 408 -3.34 4.08 40.01
C LEU A 408 -3.71 5.43 39.37
N GLY A 409 -3.28 5.70 38.13
CA GLY A 409 -3.66 6.92 37.42
C GLY A 409 -3.47 6.93 35.89
N GLY A 410 -2.83 5.89 35.32
CA GLY A 410 -2.61 5.75 33.88
C GLY A 410 -2.16 4.33 33.49
N PHE A 411 -1.18 4.23 32.59
CA PHE A 411 -0.50 2.96 32.34
C PHE A 411 0.33 2.58 33.56
N ASP A 412 0.19 1.35 34.05
CA ASP A 412 1.03 0.80 35.11
C ASP A 412 1.82 -0.38 34.59
N ILE A 413 2.96 -0.65 35.23
CA ILE A 413 3.84 -1.77 34.91
C ILE A 413 3.36 -3.03 35.64
N TYR A 414 3.18 -4.11 34.89
CA TYR A 414 2.82 -5.43 35.39
C TYR A 414 3.89 -6.46 35.02
N CYS A 415 4.06 -7.45 35.88
CA CYS A 415 4.83 -8.65 35.63
C CYS A 415 3.86 -9.79 35.29
N LEU A 416 3.92 -10.29 34.06
CA LEU A 416 3.08 -11.35 33.54
C LEU A 416 3.91 -12.64 33.48
N ASN A 417 3.41 -13.70 34.10
CA ASN A 417 4.00 -15.03 34.04
C ASN A 417 3.04 -15.96 33.30
N ILE A 418 3.44 -16.40 32.10
CA ILE A 418 2.69 -17.35 31.29
C ILE A 418 2.79 -18.72 31.96
N LEU A 419 1.66 -19.17 32.50
CA LEU A 419 1.54 -20.50 33.04
C LEU A 419 1.44 -21.46 31.86
N ASN A 420 2.56 -22.09 31.55
CA ASN A 420 2.70 -22.97 30.40
C ASN A 420 1.74 -24.17 30.56
N THR A 421 0.53 -24.07 29.99
CA THR A 421 -0.54 -25.06 30.16
C THR A 421 -0.12 -26.43 29.62
N GLN A 422 0.72 -26.49 28.58
CA GLN A 422 1.26 -27.76 28.09
C GLN A 422 2.27 -28.40 29.05
N LYS A 423 3.08 -27.59 29.74
CA LYS A 423 4.03 -28.08 30.76
C LYS A 423 3.33 -28.46 32.05
N ALA A 424 2.35 -27.67 32.50
CA ALA A 424 1.54 -27.97 33.69
C ALA A 424 0.64 -29.19 33.47
N ILE A 425 0.00 -29.33 32.31
CA ILE A 425 -0.79 -30.53 31.95
C ILE A 425 0.14 -31.75 31.81
N LYS A 426 1.34 -31.58 31.24
CA LYS A 426 2.33 -32.67 31.14
C LYS A 426 2.89 -33.08 32.50
N GLU A 427 3.24 -32.13 33.38
CA GLU A 427 3.75 -32.41 34.73
C GLU A 427 2.66 -32.97 35.65
N GLN A 428 1.42 -32.52 35.50
CA GLN A 428 0.27 -33.07 36.21
C GLN A 428 -0.08 -34.48 35.70
N ASN A 429 0.02 -34.72 34.39
CA ASN A 429 -0.14 -36.07 33.81
C ASN A 429 1.02 -36.99 34.17
N ASP A 430 2.27 -36.51 34.18
CA ASP A 430 3.44 -37.30 34.55
C ASP A 430 3.43 -37.61 36.06
N SER A 431 2.95 -36.69 36.90
CA SER A 431 2.70 -36.92 38.33
C SER A 431 1.55 -37.90 38.57
N PHE A 432 0.47 -37.81 37.79
CA PHE A 432 -0.66 -38.74 37.83
C PHE A 432 -0.26 -40.15 37.36
N ILE A 433 0.51 -40.25 36.28
CA ILE A 433 1.06 -41.50 35.75
C ILE A 433 2.07 -42.10 36.74
N SER A 434 2.91 -41.27 37.38
CA SER A 434 3.85 -41.70 38.43
C SER A 434 3.12 -42.22 39.68
N ALA A 435 2.03 -41.59 40.11
CA ALA A 435 1.23 -42.03 41.26
C ALA A 435 0.47 -43.34 40.95
N ILE A 436 0.01 -43.52 39.71
CA ILE A 436 -0.63 -44.75 39.25
C ILE A 436 0.39 -45.90 39.12
N THR A 437 1.61 -45.61 38.67
CA THR A 437 2.67 -46.63 38.53
C THR A 437 3.32 -47.01 39.86
N SER A 438 3.28 -46.17 40.88
CA SER A 438 3.78 -46.48 42.23
C SER A 438 2.73 -47.14 43.14
N GLY A 439 1.45 -47.15 42.75
CA GLY A 439 0.37 -47.82 43.49
C GLY A 439 0.01 -47.16 44.82
N ASP A 440 0.39 -45.91 45.06
CA ASP A 440 0.16 -45.21 46.32
C ASP A 440 -1.21 -44.52 46.31
N THR A 441 -2.20 -45.16 46.92
CA THR A 441 -3.62 -44.75 46.90
C THR A 441 -3.94 -43.55 47.80
N SER A 442 -2.96 -43.04 48.54
CA SER A 442 -3.14 -41.86 49.41
C SER A 442 -3.28 -40.54 48.63
N ILE A 443 -2.76 -40.48 47.39
CA ILE A 443 -2.82 -39.28 46.52
C ILE A 443 -4.13 -39.23 45.72
N ILE A 444 -4.76 -40.37 45.45
CA ILE A 444 -5.99 -40.46 44.65
C ILE A 444 -7.18 -39.80 45.37
N ALA A 445 -7.20 -39.83 46.70
CA ALA A 445 -8.29 -39.27 47.50
C ALA A 445 -8.25 -37.74 47.66
N SER A 446 -7.11 -37.06 47.37
CA SER A 446 -7.02 -35.60 47.46
C SER A 446 -7.42 -34.88 46.16
N ILE A 447 -7.53 -35.61 45.05
CA ILE A 447 -7.85 -35.06 43.72
C ILE A 447 -9.35 -35.14 43.40
N SER A 448 -10.13 -35.97 44.11
CA SER A 448 -11.57 -36.10 43.91
C SER A 448 -12.37 -35.21 44.87
N ASN A 449 -12.52 -33.93 44.55
CA ASN A 449 -13.59 -33.09 45.10
C ASN A 449 -14.09 -32.10 44.04
N SER A 450 -14.90 -32.59 43.11
CA SER A 450 -16.15 -31.94 42.70
C SER A 450 -16.91 -32.83 41.71
N ASN A 451 -18.02 -33.38 42.20
CA ASN A 451 -19.22 -33.85 41.51
C ASN A 451 -19.04 -34.68 40.23
N THR A 452 -19.05 -35.99 40.48
CA THR A 452 -19.38 -37.06 39.54
C THR A 452 -20.78 -36.93 38.96
N ASP A 453 -20.91 -37.16 37.66
CA ASP A 453 -21.88 -38.13 37.15
C ASP A 453 -21.31 -38.81 35.89
N SER A 454 -21.35 -40.16 35.89
CA SER A 454 -21.01 -41.11 34.82
C SER A 454 -19.53 -41.24 34.37
N ILE A 455 -18.75 -42.04 35.12
CA ILE A 455 -17.56 -42.73 34.60
C ILE A 455 -18.00 -44.13 34.15
N GLU A 456 -18.55 -44.22 32.95
CA GLU A 456 -18.59 -45.46 32.15
C GLU A 456 -18.26 -45.08 30.71
N ASN A 457 -17.03 -45.43 30.31
CA ASN A 457 -16.46 -45.58 28.96
C ASN A 457 -15.07 -44.94 28.91
N LEU A 458 -14.04 -45.79 29.02
CA LEU A 458 -12.71 -45.49 28.52
C LEU A 458 -12.87 -45.13 27.03
N ILE A 459 -12.75 -43.84 26.70
CA ILE A 459 -12.91 -43.38 25.33
C ILE A 459 -11.76 -44.00 24.52
N PRO A 460 -12.05 -44.84 23.51
CA PRO A 460 -11.00 -45.46 22.72
C PRO A 460 -10.25 -44.37 21.96
N VAL A 461 -8.94 -44.29 22.18
CA VAL A 461 -8.04 -43.48 21.35
C VAL A 461 -7.89 -44.19 20.00
N ILE A 462 -8.26 -43.50 18.94
CA ILE A 462 -8.27 -43.96 17.56
C ILE A 462 -7.17 -43.22 16.81
N GLU A 463 -6.27 -43.95 16.18
CA GLU A 463 -5.28 -43.39 15.27
C GLU A 463 -5.92 -43.19 13.89
N VAL A 464 -6.06 -41.94 13.45
CA VAL A 464 -6.42 -41.62 12.08
C VAL A 464 -5.14 -41.63 11.26
N LYS A 465 -5.06 -42.48 10.24
CA LYS A 465 -3.91 -42.56 9.32
C LYS A 465 -4.37 -42.39 7.88
N GLY A 466 -3.62 -41.64 7.09
CA GLY A 466 -3.93 -41.39 5.69
C GLY A 466 -2.71 -41.35 4.80
N THR A 467 -2.94 -41.62 3.51
CA THR A 467 -1.96 -41.44 2.43
C THR A 467 -2.44 -40.31 1.52
N ILE A 468 -1.53 -39.45 1.08
CA ILE A 468 -1.82 -38.31 0.22
C ILE A 468 -1.31 -38.61 -1.18
N SER A 469 -2.19 -38.49 -2.17
CA SER A 469 -1.89 -38.68 -3.59
C SER A 469 -2.26 -37.43 -4.39
N PHE A 470 -1.69 -37.28 -5.57
CA PHE A 470 -1.96 -36.16 -6.47
C PHE A 470 -2.64 -36.67 -7.75
N ASP A 471 -3.63 -35.94 -8.25
CA ASP A 471 -4.41 -36.34 -9.42
C ASP A 471 -3.61 -36.33 -10.74
N ASP A 472 -2.55 -35.54 -10.80
CA ASP A 472 -1.61 -35.44 -11.91
C ASP A 472 -0.47 -36.48 -11.88
N GLN A 473 -0.49 -37.38 -10.89
CA GLN A 473 0.55 -38.39 -10.62
C GLN A 473 1.96 -37.81 -10.50
N SER A 474 2.11 -36.51 -10.19
CA SER A 474 3.42 -35.88 -10.07
C SER A 474 4.18 -36.37 -8.85
N GLN A 475 5.50 -36.55 -8.97
CA GLN A 475 6.39 -36.79 -7.83
C GLN A 475 6.81 -35.47 -7.18
N ASN A 476 5.84 -34.62 -6.82
CA ASN A 476 6.13 -33.38 -6.12
C ASN A 476 6.76 -33.69 -4.75
N GLU A 477 7.96 -33.16 -4.47
CA GLU A 477 8.69 -33.34 -3.21
C GLU A 477 8.22 -32.39 -2.08
N ASN A 478 7.38 -31.41 -2.38
CA ASN A 478 6.92 -30.43 -1.38
C ASN A 478 6.05 -31.06 -0.28
N PRO A 479 6.29 -30.74 1.00
CA PRO A 479 5.50 -31.23 2.11
C PRO A 479 4.06 -30.68 2.07
N VAL A 480 3.07 -31.54 2.36
CA VAL A 480 1.67 -31.14 2.47
C VAL A 480 1.38 -30.70 3.89
N LYS A 481 0.90 -29.46 4.06
CA LYS A 481 0.42 -28.96 5.35
C LYS A 481 -1.00 -29.48 5.57
N ILE A 482 -1.28 -29.97 6.77
CA ILE A 482 -2.57 -30.55 7.15
C ILE A 482 -3.05 -29.83 8.40
N THR A 483 -4.19 -29.17 8.33
CA THR A 483 -4.83 -28.54 9.48
C THR A 483 -6.01 -29.41 9.92
N ILE A 484 -5.99 -29.86 11.16
CA ILE A 484 -7.01 -30.74 11.75
C ILE A 484 -7.93 -29.88 12.59
N MET A 485 -9.22 -29.95 12.35
CA MET A 485 -10.22 -29.18 13.08
C MET A 485 -11.30 -30.09 13.66
N HIS A 486 -11.85 -29.72 14.82
CA HIS A 486 -13.06 -30.34 15.39
C HIS A 486 -14.00 -29.24 15.82
N LYS A 487 -15.26 -29.26 15.37
CA LYS A 487 -16.27 -28.22 15.66
C LYS A 487 -15.74 -26.79 15.43
N ASN A 488 -15.04 -26.58 14.31
CA ASN A 488 -14.44 -25.30 13.91
C ASN A 488 -13.28 -24.78 14.79
N ALA A 489 -12.66 -25.65 15.60
CA ALA A 489 -11.44 -25.36 16.35
C ALA A 489 -10.26 -26.13 15.76
N ILE A 490 -9.13 -25.47 15.50
CA ILE A 490 -7.90 -26.15 15.07
C ILE A 490 -7.34 -26.96 16.24
N LEU A 491 -7.27 -28.28 16.07
CA LEU A 491 -6.71 -29.21 17.06
C LEU A 491 -5.21 -29.39 16.88
N ALA A 492 -4.73 -29.44 15.63
CA ALA A 492 -3.33 -29.63 15.31
C ALA A 492 -3.04 -29.20 13.87
N GLU A 493 -1.79 -28.81 13.63
CA GLU A 493 -1.24 -28.64 12.29
C GLU A 493 -0.08 -29.61 12.10
N LEU A 494 -0.15 -30.40 11.04
CA LEU A 494 0.83 -31.41 10.69
C LEU A 494 1.45 -31.11 9.33
N VAL A 495 2.56 -31.78 9.08
CA VAL A 495 3.23 -31.78 7.80
C VAL A 495 3.42 -33.24 7.38
N SER A 496 2.99 -33.60 6.17
CA SER A 496 3.11 -34.98 5.66
C SER A 496 4.58 -35.44 5.65
N ASP A 497 4.83 -36.71 5.94
CA ASP A 497 6.19 -37.25 5.88
C ASP A 497 6.71 -37.42 4.44
N VAL A 498 7.95 -37.90 4.31
CA VAL A 498 8.61 -38.16 3.02
C VAL A 498 7.89 -39.21 2.16
N ASN A 499 7.09 -40.08 2.79
CA ASN A 499 6.30 -41.11 2.14
C ASN A 499 4.85 -40.67 1.86
N ARG A 500 4.52 -39.38 2.09
CA ARG A 500 3.19 -38.79 1.92
C ARG A 500 2.14 -39.42 2.83
N GLU A 501 2.56 -39.91 3.99
CA GLU A 501 1.68 -40.38 5.03
C GLU A 501 1.46 -39.29 6.10
N TYR A 502 0.31 -39.35 6.75
CA TYR A 502 0.03 -38.59 7.97
C TYR A 502 -0.72 -39.46 8.97
N SER A 503 -0.48 -39.25 10.26
CA SER A 503 -1.34 -39.81 11.30
C SER A 503 -1.50 -38.88 12.49
N PHE A 504 -2.62 -39.02 13.18
CA PHE A 504 -2.90 -38.34 14.45
C PHE A 504 -3.84 -39.18 15.32
N ASN A 505 -3.72 -39.03 16.63
CA ASN A 505 -4.58 -39.70 17.59
C ASN A 505 -5.76 -38.82 17.95
N THR A 506 -6.95 -39.41 17.99
CA THR A 506 -8.20 -38.73 18.34
C THR A 506 -9.14 -39.64 19.10
N ILE A 507 -10.28 -39.10 19.54
CA ILE A 507 -11.42 -39.84 20.04
C ILE A 507 -12.57 -39.78 19.01
N PRO A 508 -13.60 -40.63 19.11
CA PRO A 508 -14.79 -40.49 18.27
C PRO A 508 -15.34 -39.05 18.23
N GLY A 509 -15.68 -38.56 17.05
CA GLY A 509 -16.08 -37.18 16.81
C GLY A 509 -16.06 -36.79 15.32
N ASP A 510 -16.46 -35.54 15.05
CA ASP A 510 -16.52 -34.97 13.70
C ASP A 510 -15.35 -34.00 13.46
N PHE A 511 -14.54 -34.29 12.45
CA PHE A 511 -13.33 -33.53 12.15
C PHE A 511 -13.35 -32.99 10.73
N THR A 512 -12.79 -31.80 10.56
CA THR A 512 -12.50 -31.21 9.25
C THR A 512 -10.99 -31.22 9.06
N LEU A 513 -10.51 -31.87 8.02
CA LEU A 513 -9.11 -31.91 7.64
C LEU A 513 -8.90 -31.03 6.42
N ILE A 514 -8.04 -30.03 6.54
CA ILE A 514 -7.71 -29.10 5.46
C ILE A 514 -6.30 -29.39 4.98
N PHE A 515 -6.17 -29.79 3.72
CA PHE A 515 -4.91 -30.13 3.10
C PHE A 515 -4.48 -29.00 2.17
N HIS A 516 -3.29 -28.47 2.41
CA HIS A 516 -2.69 -27.42 1.60
C HIS A 516 -1.34 -27.89 1.05
N ALA A 517 -1.24 -27.97 -0.28
CA ALA A 517 -0.01 -28.23 -1.00
C ALA A 517 0.17 -27.17 -2.09
N ALA A 518 1.40 -26.66 -2.24
CA ALA A 518 1.72 -25.69 -3.27
C ALA A 518 1.47 -26.30 -4.67
N GLY A 519 0.71 -25.57 -5.51
CA GLY A 519 0.33 -26.03 -6.85
C GLY A 519 -0.99 -26.84 -6.91
N TYR A 520 -1.62 -27.11 -5.77
CA TYR A 520 -2.87 -27.87 -5.69
C TYR A 520 -4.00 -27.03 -5.09
N GLU A 521 -5.23 -27.40 -5.41
CA GLU A 521 -6.44 -26.88 -4.77
C GLU A 521 -6.41 -27.27 -3.29
N THR A 522 -6.83 -26.35 -2.43
CA THR A 522 -7.01 -26.70 -1.01
C THR A 522 -8.12 -27.73 -0.93
N SER A 523 -7.81 -28.93 -0.47
CA SER A 523 -8.82 -29.97 -0.25
C SER A 523 -9.29 -29.90 1.20
N THR A 524 -10.61 -29.91 1.38
CA THR A 524 -11.24 -29.93 2.69
C THR A 524 -12.05 -31.21 2.79
N GLU A 525 -11.67 -32.08 3.72
CA GLU A 525 -12.30 -33.37 3.96
C GLU A 525 -13.00 -33.36 5.32
N GLU A 526 -14.25 -33.81 5.35
CA GLU A 526 -15.01 -33.96 6.60
C GLU A 526 -15.08 -35.45 6.97
N ILE A 527 -14.54 -35.80 8.14
CA ILE A 527 -14.56 -37.17 8.66
C ILE A 527 -15.41 -37.24 9.92
N SER A 528 -16.26 -38.26 10.01
CA SER A 528 -17.07 -38.54 11.19
C SER A 528 -16.73 -39.93 11.72
N ILE A 529 -16.24 -39.99 12.96
CA ILE A 529 -15.88 -41.22 13.64
C ILE A 529 -16.95 -41.49 14.71
N PRO A 530 -17.87 -42.45 14.50
CA PRO A 530 -18.97 -42.68 15.42
C PRO A 530 -18.49 -43.31 16.74
N ASN A 531 -19.23 -43.08 17.83
CA ASN A 531 -18.93 -43.68 19.14
C ASN A 531 -18.94 -45.22 19.15
N SER A 532 -19.55 -45.85 18.14
CA SER A 532 -19.54 -47.31 17.91
C SER A 532 -18.33 -47.79 17.09
N PHE A 533 -17.36 -46.92 16.77
CA PHE A 533 -16.16 -47.31 16.04
C PHE A 533 -15.20 -48.07 16.96
N HIS A 534 -15.10 -49.38 16.74
CA HIS A 534 -14.34 -50.29 17.61
C HIS A 534 -12.91 -50.59 17.13
N SER A 535 -12.53 -50.15 15.92
CA SER A 535 -11.17 -50.30 15.41
C SER A 535 -10.25 -49.25 16.01
N LYS A 536 -8.99 -49.63 16.30
CA LYS A 536 -7.97 -48.69 16.80
C LYS A 536 -7.44 -47.76 15.71
N ILE A 537 -7.65 -48.09 14.44
CA ILE A 537 -7.13 -47.34 13.29
C ILE A 537 -8.29 -46.97 12.37
N PHE A 538 -8.33 -45.69 11.97
CA PHE A 538 -9.23 -45.14 10.98
C PHE A 538 -8.43 -44.70 9.74
N ASN A 539 -8.59 -45.40 8.62
CA ASN A 539 -7.85 -45.12 7.39
C ASN A 539 -8.54 -44.07 6.53
N HIS A 540 -7.79 -43.06 6.08
CA HIS A 540 -8.31 -41.93 5.30
C HIS A 540 -7.34 -41.53 4.17
N PRO A 541 -7.41 -42.15 2.98
CA PRO A 541 -6.65 -41.68 1.82
C PRO A 541 -7.29 -40.41 1.22
N VAL A 542 -6.46 -39.48 0.73
CA VAL A 542 -6.92 -38.26 0.05
C VAL A 542 -6.17 -38.03 -1.26
N THR A 543 -6.86 -37.47 -2.25
CA THR A 543 -6.26 -37.10 -3.54
C THR A 543 -6.43 -35.61 -3.76
N LEU A 544 -5.32 -34.87 -3.84
CA LEU A 544 -5.33 -33.44 -4.10
C LEU A 544 -5.41 -33.17 -5.59
N LYS A 545 -6.27 -32.22 -5.96
CA LYS A 545 -6.46 -31.79 -7.35
C LYS A 545 -5.47 -30.70 -7.72
N SER A 546 -4.73 -30.89 -8.80
CA SER A 546 -3.82 -29.87 -9.31
C SER A 546 -4.63 -28.62 -9.67
N LYS A 547 -4.22 -27.46 -9.14
CA LYS A 547 -4.65 -26.18 -9.70
C LYS A 547 -4.00 -26.17 -11.07
N GLN A 548 -4.71 -26.38 -12.17
CA GLN A 548 -4.09 -26.52 -13.50
C GLN A 548 -2.91 -25.56 -13.68
N ILE A 549 -1.70 -26.11 -13.58
CA ILE A 549 -0.45 -25.37 -13.63
C ILE A 549 -0.04 -25.39 -15.10
N THR A 550 -0.19 -24.27 -15.80
CA THR A 550 0.78 -23.96 -16.84
C THR A 550 2.13 -23.83 -16.12
N THR A 551 3.06 -24.73 -16.39
CA THR A 551 4.40 -24.71 -15.81
C THR A 551 5.20 -23.56 -16.42
N GLY A 552 5.99 -22.88 -15.59
CA GLY A 552 6.86 -21.76 -15.96
C GLY A 552 6.59 -20.55 -15.05
N ASN A 553 7.64 -19.97 -14.46
CA ASN A 553 7.54 -18.76 -13.65
C ASN A 553 6.78 -17.66 -14.42
N TYR A 554 5.57 -17.27 -13.99
CA TYR A 554 4.86 -16.14 -14.58
C TYR A 554 4.90 -14.94 -13.63
N ILE A 555 5.25 -13.77 -14.18
CA ILE A 555 5.03 -12.48 -13.52
C ILE A 555 3.78 -11.86 -14.13
N ALA A 556 2.74 -11.70 -13.31
CA ALA A 556 1.51 -11.02 -13.69
C ALA A 556 1.74 -9.50 -13.81
N ILE A 557 1.42 -8.95 -14.98
CA ILE A 557 1.43 -7.49 -15.22
C ILE A 557 0.01 -6.99 -15.35
N ASN A 558 -0.34 -6.04 -14.49
CA ASN A 558 -1.70 -5.49 -14.40
C ASN A 558 -1.78 -4.14 -15.11
N ASN A 559 -2.97 -3.82 -15.61
CA ASN A 559 -3.25 -2.49 -16.15
C ASN A 559 -3.07 -1.40 -15.08
N ILE A 560 -2.57 -0.26 -15.54
CA ILE A 560 -2.33 0.92 -14.69
C ILE A 560 -3.46 1.92 -14.81
N TYR A 561 -4.15 2.24 -13.72
CA TYR A 561 -5.36 3.08 -13.75
C TYR A 561 -5.10 4.55 -13.39
N PHE A 562 -5.98 5.43 -13.89
CA PHE A 562 -5.89 6.87 -13.66
C PHE A 562 -7.25 7.50 -13.35
N ASP A 563 -7.22 8.52 -12.48
CA ASP A 563 -8.39 9.36 -12.20
C ASP A 563 -8.84 10.18 -13.41
N TYR A 564 -10.07 10.68 -13.34
CA TYR A 564 -10.63 11.50 -14.41
C TYR A 564 -9.77 12.76 -14.68
N GLY A 565 -9.43 12.99 -15.94
CA GLY A 565 -8.59 14.12 -16.36
C GLY A 565 -7.14 14.10 -15.86
N SER A 566 -6.74 13.08 -15.09
CA SER A 566 -5.42 13.01 -14.45
C SER A 566 -4.47 12.08 -15.20
N PHE A 567 -3.18 12.38 -15.10
CA PHE A 567 -2.06 11.50 -15.49
C PHE A 567 -1.14 11.18 -14.31
N GLN A 568 -1.55 11.52 -13.07
CA GLN A 568 -0.79 11.27 -11.85
C GLN A 568 -0.99 9.82 -11.39
N LEU A 569 0.11 9.14 -11.01
CA LEU A 569 0.08 7.78 -10.49
C LEU A 569 -0.28 7.78 -9.01
N SER A 570 -1.25 6.94 -8.61
CA SER A 570 -1.56 6.67 -7.20
C SER A 570 -0.46 5.82 -6.54
N LYS A 571 -0.53 5.63 -5.22
CA LYS A 571 0.43 4.79 -4.49
C LYS A 571 0.35 3.32 -4.94
N ASP A 572 -0.84 2.79 -5.17
CA ASP A 572 -1.05 1.39 -5.58
C ASP A 572 -0.52 1.12 -7.00
N GLU A 573 -0.70 2.08 -7.90
CA GLU A 573 -0.18 1.97 -9.27
C GLU A 573 1.36 1.99 -9.29
N LYS A 574 1.98 2.71 -8.36
CA LYS A 574 3.43 2.67 -8.15
C LYS A 574 3.92 1.31 -7.65
N VAL A 575 3.16 0.63 -6.79
CA VAL A 575 3.47 -0.74 -6.32
C VAL A 575 3.41 -1.74 -7.47
N LYS A 576 2.40 -1.64 -8.36
CA LYS A 576 2.33 -2.48 -9.57
C LYS A 576 3.52 -2.24 -10.50
N LEU A 577 3.95 -0.99 -10.64
CA LEU A 577 5.11 -0.61 -11.44
C LEU A 577 6.45 -1.05 -10.80
N ALA A 578 6.53 -1.19 -9.49
CA ALA A 578 7.70 -1.78 -8.82
C ALA A 578 7.89 -3.26 -9.18
N LYS A 579 6.80 -4.04 -9.29
CA LYS A 579 6.84 -5.43 -9.80
C LYS A 579 7.35 -5.51 -11.24
N LEU A 580 6.91 -4.57 -12.09
CA LEU A 580 7.39 -4.45 -13.47
C LEU A 580 8.89 -4.08 -13.53
N SER A 581 9.37 -3.24 -12.61
CA SER A 581 10.77 -2.84 -12.53
C SER A 581 11.67 -4.06 -12.27
N SER A 582 11.31 -4.89 -11.30
CA SER A 582 12.03 -6.15 -11.00
C SER A 582 12.04 -7.14 -12.18
N LEU A 583 10.96 -7.20 -12.96
CA LEU A 583 10.92 -8.01 -14.18
C LEU A 583 11.89 -7.50 -15.26
N ILE A 584 12.00 -6.18 -15.44
CA ILE A 584 12.90 -5.59 -16.44
C ILE A 584 14.37 -5.76 -16.02
N GLU A 585 14.66 -5.63 -14.72
CA GLU A 585 15.99 -5.87 -14.16
C GLU A 585 16.45 -7.31 -14.36
N THR A 586 15.55 -8.27 -14.18
CA THR A 586 15.83 -9.70 -14.39
C THR A 586 15.86 -10.09 -15.87
N ASN A 587 15.36 -9.24 -16.77
CA ASN A 587 15.33 -9.49 -18.22
C ASN A 587 15.75 -8.24 -19.03
N PRO A 588 17.07 -7.96 -19.13
CA PRO A 588 17.61 -6.74 -19.75
C PRO A 588 17.39 -6.58 -21.26
N SER A 589 16.73 -7.53 -21.92
CA SER A 589 16.37 -7.46 -23.34
C SER A 589 14.88 -7.12 -23.58
N LEU A 590 14.07 -7.03 -22.52
CA LEU A 590 12.64 -6.76 -22.64
C LEU A 590 12.39 -5.36 -23.21
N LEU A 591 11.46 -5.31 -24.17
CA LEU A 591 10.91 -4.07 -24.69
C LEU A 591 9.42 -4.01 -24.34
N ILE A 592 8.96 -2.89 -23.79
CA ILE A 592 7.60 -2.72 -23.29
C ILE A 592 6.94 -1.53 -24.00
N GLU A 593 5.87 -1.81 -24.73
CA GLU A 593 4.98 -0.79 -25.28
C GLU A 593 3.96 -0.39 -24.21
N VAL A 594 3.99 0.89 -23.83
CA VAL A 594 3.15 1.50 -22.81
C VAL A 594 2.04 2.28 -23.51
N ILE A 595 0.81 1.76 -23.47
CA ILE A 595 -0.32 2.25 -24.26
C ILE A 595 -1.35 2.90 -23.35
N GLY A 596 -1.47 4.23 -23.40
CA GLY A 596 -2.48 4.96 -22.63
C GLY A 596 -3.82 5.09 -23.33
N TYR A 597 -4.90 5.07 -22.54
CA TYR A 597 -6.29 5.24 -22.93
C TYR A 597 -7.00 6.28 -22.06
N THR A 598 -8.11 6.81 -22.55
CA THR A 598 -9.04 7.67 -21.81
C THR A 598 -10.45 7.11 -21.89
N ASP A 599 -11.36 7.66 -21.08
CA ASP A 599 -12.78 7.43 -21.30
C ASP A 599 -13.30 8.28 -22.47
N ALA A 600 -14.59 8.13 -22.79
CA ALA A 600 -15.25 8.82 -23.90
C ALA A 600 -15.68 10.27 -23.59
N LYS A 601 -15.34 10.83 -22.42
CA LYS A 601 -15.67 12.22 -22.09
C LYS A 601 -14.55 13.14 -22.55
N GLY A 602 -14.92 14.25 -23.19
CA GLY A 602 -13.99 15.29 -23.62
C GLY A 602 -13.78 15.36 -25.13
N ASN A 603 -12.89 16.26 -25.55
CA ASN A 603 -12.56 16.44 -26.97
C ASN A 603 -11.57 15.36 -27.41
N ILE A 604 -11.76 14.76 -28.60
CA ILE A 604 -10.88 13.75 -29.20
C ILE A 604 -9.39 14.15 -29.14
N LYS A 605 -9.05 15.41 -29.44
CA LYS A 605 -7.67 15.92 -29.39
C LYS A 605 -7.14 15.95 -27.96
N PHE A 606 -7.96 16.39 -27.01
CA PHE A 606 -7.60 16.41 -25.59
C PHE A 606 -7.40 14.99 -25.04
N ASN A 607 -8.30 14.06 -25.38
CA ASN A 607 -8.21 12.65 -24.98
C ASN A 607 -6.97 11.97 -25.56
N LYS A 608 -6.61 12.29 -26.81
CA LYS A 608 -5.36 11.82 -27.41
C LYS A 608 -4.12 12.33 -26.65
N GLU A 609 -4.08 13.62 -26.31
CA GLU A 609 -2.98 14.23 -25.54
C GLU A 609 -2.90 13.71 -24.10
N LEU A 610 -4.03 13.50 -23.43
CA LEU A 610 -4.09 12.94 -22.08
C LEU A 610 -3.62 11.48 -22.05
N SER A 611 -4.04 10.68 -23.03
CA SER A 611 -3.63 9.27 -23.13
C SER A 611 -2.12 9.10 -23.31
N ILE A 612 -1.46 9.94 -24.10
CA ILE A 612 0.01 9.88 -24.27
C ILE A 612 0.74 10.40 -23.01
N LYS A 613 0.17 11.38 -22.29
CA LYS A 613 0.74 11.85 -21.02
C LYS A 613 0.74 10.74 -19.97
N ARG A 614 -0.35 9.98 -19.84
CA ARG A 614 -0.43 8.82 -18.93
C ARG A 614 0.64 7.77 -19.23
N ALA A 615 0.80 7.40 -20.50
CA ALA A 615 1.85 6.47 -20.91
C ALA A 615 3.25 6.98 -20.57
N ARG A 616 3.50 8.29 -20.75
CA ARG A 616 4.79 8.90 -20.38
C ARG A 616 5.01 8.96 -18.87
N THR A 617 4.00 9.26 -18.07
CA THR A 617 4.13 9.25 -16.61
C THR A 617 4.57 7.90 -16.09
N VAL A 618 4.01 6.81 -16.63
CA VAL A 618 4.40 5.44 -16.27
C VAL A 618 5.88 5.21 -16.57
N ILE A 619 6.34 5.59 -17.77
CA ILE A 619 7.74 5.44 -18.17
C ILE A 619 8.65 6.31 -17.30
N GLU A 620 8.29 7.57 -17.06
CA GLU A 620 9.07 8.49 -16.23
C GLU A 620 9.21 7.97 -14.80
N TYR A 621 8.15 7.39 -14.24
CA TYR A 621 8.21 6.75 -12.93
C TYR A 621 9.17 5.56 -12.91
N LEU A 622 9.10 4.65 -13.89
CA LEU A 622 10.00 3.49 -13.97
C LEU A 622 11.47 3.93 -14.17
N VAL A 623 11.70 4.96 -14.97
CA VAL A 623 13.04 5.54 -15.18
C VAL A 623 13.59 6.18 -13.92
N GLN A 624 12.76 6.89 -13.15
CA GLN A 624 13.15 7.44 -11.84
C GLN A 624 13.52 6.35 -10.83
N ASN A 625 12.99 5.14 -11.00
CA ASN A 625 13.29 3.97 -10.17
C ASN A 625 14.40 3.08 -10.76
N GLY A 626 15.20 3.59 -11.70
CA GLY A 626 16.44 2.93 -12.15
C GLY A 626 16.33 2.13 -13.45
N ILE A 627 15.15 2.08 -14.09
CA ILE A 627 14.98 1.34 -15.35
C ILE A 627 15.38 2.19 -16.56
N ASP A 628 16.23 1.64 -17.44
CA ASP A 628 16.70 2.35 -18.63
C ASP A 628 15.54 2.67 -19.59
N LYS A 629 15.47 3.92 -20.06
CA LYS A 629 14.42 4.39 -20.96
C LYS A 629 14.34 3.60 -22.27
N LYS A 630 15.43 2.94 -22.69
CA LYS A 630 15.47 2.08 -23.88
C LYS A 630 14.47 0.92 -23.85
N HIS A 631 14.01 0.52 -22.67
CA HIS A 631 13.05 -0.56 -22.49
C HIS A 631 11.63 -0.18 -22.88
N PHE A 632 11.33 1.10 -23.20
CA PHE A 632 9.94 1.55 -23.33
C PHE A 632 9.61 2.24 -24.66
N VAL A 633 8.39 2.00 -25.15
CA VAL A 633 7.77 2.72 -26.27
C VAL A 633 6.40 3.27 -25.83
N ALA A 634 6.19 4.58 -25.89
CA ALA A 634 4.93 5.21 -25.46
C ALA A 634 3.92 5.37 -26.61
N LYS A 635 2.66 5.01 -26.38
CA LYS A 635 1.55 5.22 -27.32
C LYS A 635 0.33 5.80 -26.59
N GLY A 636 -0.38 6.72 -27.22
CA GLY A 636 -1.64 7.26 -26.71
C GLY A 636 -2.78 6.92 -27.66
N MET A 637 -3.84 6.28 -27.18
CA MET A 637 -4.97 5.81 -27.98
C MET A 637 -6.23 6.69 -27.88
N GLY A 638 -6.26 7.63 -26.94
CA GLY A 638 -7.48 8.40 -26.63
C GLY A 638 -8.61 7.48 -26.14
N GLU A 639 -9.83 7.74 -26.58
CA GLU A 639 -11.05 7.01 -26.16
C GLU A 639 -11.31 5.70 -26.91
N ALA A 640 -10.39 5.27 -27.78
CA ALA A 640 -10.52 4.03 -28.55
C ALA A 640 -10.39 2.78 -27.65
N ASN A 641 -10.90 1.64 -28.11
CA ASN A 641 -10.79 0.34 -27.43
C ASN A 641 -11.31 0.35 -25.98
N GLN A 642 -12.55 0.76 -25.81
CA GLN A 642 -13.26 0.74 -24.53
C GLN A 642 -13.51 -0.71 -24.11
N ILE A 643 -13.07 -1.05 -22.90
CA ILE A 643 -13.19 -2.41 -22.34
C ILE A 643 -14.42 -2.54 -21.43
N ALA A 644 -14.99 -1.42 -20.97
CA ALA A 644 -16.24 -1.40 -20.23
C ALA A 644 -17.19 -0.29 -20.74
N ILE A 645 -18.48 -0.40 -20.41
CA ILE A 645 -19.51 0.53 -20.88
C ILE A 645 -19.29 1.95 -20.33
N ASN A 646 -19.41 2.98 -21.18
CA ASN A 646 -19.29 4.38 -20.74
C ASN A 646 -20.63 4.97 -20.26
N LYS A 647 -21.74 4.30 -20.62
CA LYS A 647 -23.12 4.66 -20.32
C LYS A 647 -23.91 3.41 -19.89
N ASN A 648 -24.89 3.58 -19.03
CA ASN A 648 -25.80 2.53 -18.61
C ASN A 648 -26.78 2.17 -19.74
N PRO A 649 -27.47 1.02 -19.66
CA PRO A 649 -28.48 0.63 -20.66
C PRO A 649 -29.59 1.67 -20.88
N ASP A 650 -29.90 2.49 -19.88
CA ASP A 650 -30.86 3.60 -19.95
C ASP A 650 -30.31 4.87 -20.63
N GLY A 651 -29.05 4.83 -21.09
CA GLY A 651 -28.36 5.96 -21.72
C GLY A 651 -27.75 6.97 -20.74
N SER A 652 -27.93 6.79 -19.43
CA SER A 652 -27.30 7.60 -18.40
C SER A 652 -25.79 7.35 -18.31
N ASP A 653 -25.08 8.28 -17.68
CA ASP A 653 -23.63 8.21 -17.52
C ASP A 653 -23.23 7.00 -16.64
N ASN A 654 -22.21 6.22 -17.02
CA ASN A 654 -21.71 5.10 -16.20
C ASN A 654 -20.25 5.34 -15.73
N PRO A 655 -20.05 6.01 -14.57
CA PRO A 655 -18.72 6.28 -14.03
C PRO A 655 -17.89 5.02 -13.74
N GLU A 656 -18.53 3.94 -13.29
CA GLU A 656 -17.88 2.68 -12.91
C GLU A 656 -17.21 2.01 -14.11
N GLY A 657 -17.92 1.88 -15.23
CA GLY A 657 -17.36 1.36 -16.47
C GLY A 657 -16.29 2.29 -17.06
N ARG A 658 -16.45 3.62 -16.95
CA ARG A 658 -15.43 4.56 -17.42
C ARG A 658 -14.10 4.43 -16.69
N LYS A 659 -14.08 3.99 -15.42
CA LYS A 659 -12.83 3.76 -14.68
C LYS A 659 -11.92 2.77 -15.39
N TYR A 660 -12.48 1.67 -15.90
CA TYR A 660 -11.72 0.67 -16.67
C TYR A 660 -11.20 1.19 -18.01
N ASN A 661 -11.81 2.24 -18.57
CA ASN A 661 -11.34 2.87 -19.81
C ASN A 661 -10.21 3.90 -19.56
N ARG A 662 -10.03 4.39 -18.34
CA ARG A 662 -8.94 5.29 -17.94
C ARG A 662 -7.72 4.50 -17.48
N ARG A 663 -7.03 3.87 -18.43
CA ARG A 663 -5.93 2.94 -18.15
C ARG A 663 -4.69 3.17 -19.01
N VAL A 664 -3.59 2.57 -18.60
CA VAL A 664 -2.43 2.25 -19.42
C VAL A 664 -2.28 0.74 -19.46
N GLU A 665 -2.20 0.19 -20.66
CA GLU A 665 -1.88 -1.21 -20.93
C GLU A 665 -0.37 -1.34 -21.19
N LEU A 666 0.21 -2.44 -20.75
CA LEU A 666 1.61 -2.76 -20.93
C LEU A 666 1.72 -3.98 -21.83
N LYS A 667 2.28 -3.79 -23.03
CA LYS A 667 2.52 -4.87 -23.98
C LYS A 667 4.00 -5.16 -24.06
N ILE A 668 4.39 -6.38 -23.70
CA ILE A 668 5.78 -6.81 -23.77
C ILE A 668 6.07 -7.35 -25.16
N HIS A 669 7.24 -7.01 -25.66
CA HIS A 669 7.84 -7.51 -26.88
C HIS A 669 9.15 -8.22 -26.50
N ASN A 670 9.44 -9.35 -27.17
CA ASN A 670 10.63 -10.19 -26.94
C ASN A 670 10.75 -10.80 -25.53
N ALA A 671 9.64 -11.23 -24.92
CA ALA A 671 9.71 -12.08 -23.73
C ALA A 671 10.17 -13.50 -24.11
N GLN A 672 11.11 -14.08 -23.36
CA GLN A 672 11.22 -15.54 -23.30
C GLN A 672 9.92 -16.08 -22.67
N ASN A 673 9.53 -17.34 -22.95
CA ASN A 673 8.20 -17.97 -22.76
C ASN A 673 7.57 -17.96 -21.33
N THR A 674 7.85 -16.97 -20.48
CA THR A 674 7.57 -16.92 -19.04
C THR A 674 6.83 -15.65 -18.60
N VAL A 675 6.23 -14.86 -19.50
CA VAL A 675 5.46 -13.65 -19.07
C VAL A 675 4.04 -13.66 -19.59
N ILE A 676 3.07 -13.65 -18.65
CA ILE A 676 1.63 -13.52 -18.93
C ILE A 676 1.16 -12.14 -18.45
N VAL A 677 0.50 -11.40 -19.33
CA VAL A 677 -0.21 -10.16 -18.95
C VAL A 677 -1.58 -10.56 -18.41
N GLU A 678 -1.89 -10.19 -17.17
CA GLU A 678 -3.19 -10.50 -16.57
C GLU A 678 -4.29 -9.63 -17.19
N ASP A 679 -5.33 -10.27 -17.74
CA ASP A 679 -6.52 -9.56 -18.18
C ASP A 679 -7.23 -8.97 -16.96
N THR A 680 -7.59 -7.69 -17.06
CA THR A 680 -8.35 -7.01 -15.99
C THR A 680 -9.72 -7.66 -15.81
N HIS A 681 -10.03 -8.05 -14.58
CA HIS A 681 -11.38 -8.48 -14.22
C HIS A 681 -12.35 -7.28 -14.25
N ILE A 682 -13.15 -7.19 -15.30
CA ILE A 682 -14.25 -6.23 -15.40
C ILE A 682 -15.51 -6.92 -14.86
N PRO A 683 -16.23 -6.33 -13.88
CA PRO A 683 -17.50 -6.87 -13.40
C PRO A 683 -18.50 -7.10 -14.54
N GLU A 684 -19.22 -8.23 -14.50
CA GLU A 684 -20.08 -8.67 -15.61
C GLU A 684 -21.12 -7.62 -16.04
N HIS A 685 -21.68 -6.88 -15.09
CA HIS A 685 -22.65 -5.80 -15.33
C HIS A 685 -22.04 -4.55 -15.99
N LEU A 686 -20.72 -4.41 -16.00
CA LEU A 686 -19.98 -3.32 -16.67
C LEU A 686 -19.44 -3.76 -18.04
N ARG A 687 -19.55 -5.05 -18.36
CA ARG A 687 -19.26 -5.59 -19.69
C ARG A 687 -20.43 -5.26 -20.61
N TYR A 688 -20.15 -5.14 -21.90
CA TYR A 688 -21.22 -5.11 -22.91
C TYR A 688 -22.01 -6.43 -22.83
N ASN A 689 -23.35 -6.37 -22.77
CA ASN A 689 -24.26 -7.50 -22.51
C ASN A 689 -23.79 -8.85 -23.10
N ALA A 690 -23.71 -9.86 -22.23
CA ALA A 690 -23.24 -11.22 -22.47
C ALA A 690 -24.19 -12.05 -23.36
N GLY A 691 -24.19 -11.79 -24.67
CA GLY A 691 -24.98 -12.57 -25.63
C GLY A 691 -24.40 -12.76 -27.04
N GLU A 692 -23.42 -11.99 -27.50
CA GLU A 692 -23.03 -12.05 -28.93
C GLU A 692 -21.51 -11.94 -29.22
N ILE A 693 -20.63 -12.06 -28.23
CA ILE A 693 -19.18 -12.01 -28.52
C ILE A 693 -18.65 -13.42 -28.72
N GLN A 694 -18.63 -13.85 -29.98
CA GLN A 694 -17.93 -15.06 -30.41
C GLN A 694 -16.46 -14.75 -30.72
N TYR A 695 -15.60 -15.74 -30.52
CA TYR A 695 -14.15 -15.64 -30.67
C TYR A 695 -13.65 -16.58 -31.77
N THR A 696 -12.51 -16.24 -32.35
CA THR A 696 -11.74 -17.09 -33.28
C THR A 696 -10.26 -16.86 -33.05
N VAL A 697 -9.42 -17.81 -33.41
CA VAL A 697 -7.97 -17.65 -33.37
C VAL A 697 -7.51 -17.09 -34.71
N PHE A 698 -7.02 -15.86 -34.73
CA PHE A 698 -6.30 -15.28 -35.88
C PHE A 698 -4.96 -16.00 -36.05
N ILE A 699 -4.64 -16.43 -37.26
CA ILE A 699 -3.40 -17.14 -37.56
C ILE A 699 -2.43 -16.22 -38.28
N THR A 700 -2.82 -15.67 -39.43
CA THR A 700 -1.96 -14.78 -40.21
C THR A 700 -2.74 -14.00 -41.29
N ASN A 701 -2.09 -13.01 -41.89
CA ASN A 701 -2.55 -12.27 -43.07
C ASN A 701 -1.48 -12.36 -44.17
N SER A 702 -1.85 -12.86 -45.34
CA SER A 702 -0.94 -13.10 -46.45
C SER A 702 -1.40 -12.39 -47.73
N ASN A 703 -0.47 -11.82 -48.49
CA ASN A 703 -0.77 -11.21 -49.79
C ASN A 703 -0.93 -12.24 -50.92
N GLN A 704 -0.67 -13.52 -50.63
CA GLN A 704 -0.85 -14.65 -51.56
C GLN A 704 -1.62 -15.77 -50.88
N GLN A 705 -2.46 -16.46 -51.63
CA GLN A 705 -3.22 -17.60 -51.11
C GLN A 705 -2.27 -18.74 -50.75
N ILE A 706 -2.39 -19.27 -49.54
CA ILE A 706 -1.58 -20.39 -49.08
C ILE A 706 -2.21 -21.69 -49.59
N GLN A 707 -1.49 -22.43 -50.45
CA GLN A 707 -1.88 -23.77 -50.89
C GLN A 707 -0.95 -24.80 -50.23
N SER A 708 -1.38 -25.36 -49.10
CA SER A 708 -0.70 -26.46 -48.40
C SER A 708 -1.73 -27.32 -47.67
N ASP A 709 -1.54 -28.64 -47.72
CA ASP A 709 -2.38 -29.64 -47.04
C ASP A 709 -2.33 -29.50 -45.50
N GLU A 710 -1.30 -28.87 -44.95
CA GLU A 710 -1.17 -28.59 -43.51
C GLU A 710 -2.18 -27.54 -43.00
N PHE A 711 -2.86 -26.83 -43.89
CA PHE A 711 -3.76 -25.71 -43.57
C PHE A 711 -5.24 -26.01 -43.83
N SER A 712 -5.60 -27.28 -44.10
CA SER A 712 -6.97 -27.69 -44.47
C SER A 712 -8.03 -27.37 -43.41
N ASN A 713 -7.63 -27.12 -42.16
CA ASN A 713 -8.51 -26.86 -41.03
C ASN A 713 -8.65 -25.36 -40.69
N LEU A 714 -8.07 -24.46 -41.50
CA LEU A 714 -8.23 -23.01 -41.34
C LEU A 714 -9.44 -22.48 -42.10
N THR A 715 -10.05 -21.45 -41.54
CA THR A 715 -11.06 -20.63 -42.21
C THR A 715 -10.36 -19.48 -42.93
N GLU A 716 -10.46 -19.45 -44.25
CA GLU A 716 -9.94 -18.38 -45.09
C GLU A 716 -10.97 -17.25 -45.25
N HIS A 717 -10.54 -16.01 -45.05
CA HIS A 717 -11.30 -14.79 -45.30
C HIS A 717 -10.59 -13.98 -46.39
N LYS A 718 -11.12 -14.06 -47.61
CA LYS A 718 -10.56 -13.33 -48.77
C LYS A 718 -10.91 -11.85 -48.70
N THR A 719 -9.91 -10.99 -48.82
CA THR A 719 -10.06 -9.54 -48.95
C THR A 719 -9.64 -9.08 -50.36
N LYS A 720 -9.76 -7.78 -50.67
CA LYS A 720 -9.39 -7.24 -51.99
C LYS A 720 -7.92 -7.44 -52.34
N ASN A 721 -7.02 -7.36 -51.35
CA ASN A 721 -5.57 -7.36 -51.57
C ASN A 721 -4.79 -8.41 -50.75
N SER A 722 -5.48 -9.17 -49.89
CA SER A 722 -4.84 -10.19 -49.04
C SER A 722 -5.83 -11.29 -48.59
N TYR A 723 -5.30 -12.32 -47.96
CA TYR A 723 -6.00 -13.47 -47.41
C TYR A 723 -5.75 -13.52 -45.91
N ILE A 724 -6.82 -13.49 -45.12
CA ILE A 724 -6.75 -13.61 -43.66
C ILE A 724 -7.15 -15.02 -43.27
N TYR A 725 -6.35 -15.68 -42.44
CA TYR A 725 -6.62 -17.04 -41.99
C TYR A 725 -6.95 -17.06 -40.51
N THR A 726 -8.04 -17.72 -40.13
CA THR A 726 -8.45 -17.93 -38.74
C THR A 726 -8.74 -19.41 -38.46
N ALA A 727 -8.77 -19.81 -37.18
CA ALA A 727 -9.00 -21.18 -36.76
C ALA A 727 -10.05 -21.25 -35.64
N GLY A 728 -11.04 -22.12 -35.83
CA GLY A 728 -12.12 -22.37 -34.88
C GLY A 728 -13.07 -21.19 -34.67
N LYS A 729 -14.23 -21.46 -34.07
CA LYS A 729 -15.21 -20.44 -33.68
C LYS A 729 -15.80 -20.84 -32.34
N PHE A 730 -15.66 -19.96 -31.35
CA PHE A 730 -15.89 -20.28 -29.96
C PHE A 730 -16.89 -19.31 -29.35
N ASN A 731 -17.85 -19.83 -28.59
CA ASN A 731 -18.83 -19.01 -27.89
C ASN A 731 -18.29 -18.47 -26.56
N LYS A 732 -17.22 -19.08 -26.06
CA LYS A 732 -16.51 -18.71 -24.83
C LYS A 732 -15.03 -18.52 -25.14
N LYS A 733 -14.39 -17.51 -24.55
CA LYS A 733 -12.98 -17.17 -24.83
C LYS A 733 -12.05 -18.28 -24.34
N GLU A 734 -12.45 -18.97 -23.26
CA GLU A 734 -11.74 -20.09 -22.65
C GLU A 734 -11.59 -21.27 -23.61
N GLU A 735 -12.60 -21.54 -24.45
CA GLU A 735 -12.55 -22.57 -25.48
C GLU A 735 -11.58 -22.19 -26.60
N ALA A 736 -11.51 -20.90 -26.96
CA ALA A 736 -10.54 -20.38 -27.94
C ALA A 736 -9.09 -20.45 -27.42
N ILE A 737 -8.90 -20.23 -26.10
CA ILE A 737 -7.61 -20.37 -25.42
C ILE A 737 -7.17 -21.84 -25.42
N SER A 738 -8.07 -22.76 -25.05
CA SER A 738 -7.80 -24.19 -25.11
C SER A 738 -7.39 -24.63 -26.52
N PHE A 739 -8.02 -24.07 -27.56
CA PHE A 739 -7.68 -24.35 -28.96
C PHE A 739 -6.34 -23.71 -29.40
N LEU A 740 -6.05 -22.47 -29.00
CA LEU A 740 -4.78 -21.78 -29.28
C LEU A 740 -3.57 -22.54 -28.71
N ASN A 741 -3.77 -23.30 -27.63
CA ASN A 741 -2.73 -24.09 -26.97
C ASN A 741 -2.59 -25.53 -27.54
N THR A 742 -3.23 -25.84 -28.67
CA THR A 742 -3.02 -27.12 -29.35
C THR A 742 -1.74 -27.07 -30.18
N LYS A 743 -1.04 -28.23 -30.31
CA LYS A 743 0.15 -28.38 -31.17
C LYS A 743 -0.02 -27.84 -32.60
N TYR A 744 -1.25 -27.85 -33.09
CA TYR A 744 -1.62 -27.31 -34.39
C TYR A 744 -1.38 -25.79 -34.49
N VAL A 745 -1.66 -25.03 -33.43
CA VAL A 745 -1.54 -23.57 -33.43
C VAL A 745 -0.16 -23.09 -32.96
N GLU A 746 0.57 -23.89 -32.16
CA GLU A 746 1.98 -23.63 -31.79
C GLU A 746 2.92 -23.45 -33.00
N SER A 747 2.54 -24.02 -34.15
CA SER A 747 3.28 -23.86 -35.41
C SER A 747 3.12 -22.46 -36.04
N PHE A 748 2.29 -21.59 -35.47
CA PHE A 748 2.00 -20.24 -35.95
C PHE A 748 2.35 -19.18 -34.87
N PRO A 749 3.57 -18.62 -34.91
CA PRO A 749 4.07 -17.73 -33.85
C PRO A 749 3.30 -16.41 -33.71
N ASP A 750 2.53 -16.02 -34.72
CA ASP A 750 1.70 -14.80 -34.72
C ASP A 750 0.23 -15.07 -34.34
N ALA A 751 -0.11 -16.30 -33.93
CA ALA A 751 -1.48 -16.67 -33.62
C ALA A 751 -2.01 -15.94 -32.38
N SER A 752 -3.23 -15.42 -32.46
CA SER A 752 -3.84 -14.63 -31.37
C SER A 752 -5.36 -14.74 -31.35
N ILE A 753 -5.98 -14.62 -30.18
CA ILE A 753 -7.44 -14.67 -30.06
C ILE A 753 -8.03 -13.30 -30.38
N ILE A 754 -8.97 -13.28 -31.31
CA ILE A 754 -9.74 -12.09 -31.66
C ILE A 754 -11.24 -12.38 -31.57
N SER A 755 -12.04 -11.36 -31.30
CA SER A 755 -13.50 -11.44 -31.44
C SER A 755 -13.91 -11.38 -32.92
N LEU A 756 -15.06 -11.96 -33.27
CA LEU A 756 -15.58 -11.87 -34.65
C LEU A 756 -15.82 -10.42 -35.09
N LYS A 757 -16.21 -9.54 -34.17
CA LYS A 757 -16.35 -8.10 -34.45
C LYS A 757 -15.01 -7.42 -34.79
N GLN A 758 -13.91 -7.86 -34.18
CA GLN A 758 -12.57 -7.39 -34.54
C GLN A 758 -12.14 -7.95 -35.90
N LEU A 759 -12.44 -9.22 -36.17
CA LEU A 759 -12.19 -9.84 -37.47
C LEU A 759 -12.93 -9.08 -38.59
N ASP A 760 -14.21 -8.77 -38.41
CA ASP A 760 -15.02 -8.01 -39.38
C ASP A 760 -14.41 -6.64 -39.67
N LYS A 761 -13.88 -5.99 -38.62
CA LYS A 761 -13.19 -4.70 -38.77
C LYS A 761 -11.91 -4.87 -39.59
N ILE A 762 -11.08 -5.86 -39.29
CA ILE A 762 -9.83 -6.14 -40.03
C ILE A 762 -10.14 -6.44 -41.52
N ILE A 763 -11.17 -7.26 -41.79
CA ILE A 763 -11.62 -7.57 -43.14
C ILE A 763 -12.13 -6.30 -43.86
N SER A 764 -12.90 -5.46 -43.18
CA SER A 764 -13.43 -4.20 -43.74
C SER A 764 -12.32 -3.20 -44.07
N GLU A 765 -11.29 -3.11 -43.22
CA GLU A 765 -10.11 -2.26 -43.40
C GLU A 765 -9.25 -2.77 -44.56
N ALA A 766 -9.03 -4.08 -44.66
CA ALA A 766 -8.31 -4.68 -45.79
C ALA A 766 -9.05 -4.49 -47.14
N ASN A 767 -10.39 -4.41 -47.12
CA ASN A 767 -11.22 -4.18 -48.30
C ASN A 767 -11.39 -2.71 -48.72
N THR A 768 -10.94 -1.75 -47.91
CA THR A 768 -11.06 -0.31 -48.18
C THR A 768 -9.77 0.31 -48.74
N VAL A 769 -8.66 -0.44 -48.79
CA VAL A 769 -7.39 0.03 -49.38
C VAL A 769 -7.48 0.03 -50.91
N LYS A 770 -7.51 1.23 -51.52
CA LYS A 770 -7.30 1.41 -52.96
C LYS A 770 -5.80 1.32 -53.27
N ASN A 771 -5.45 0.48 -54.25
CA ASN A 771 -4.16 0.50 -54.93
C ASN A 771 -3.95 1.86 -55.60
N ASP A 772 -2.75 2.43 -55.49
CA ASP A 772 -2.13 3.13 -56.60
C ASP A 772 -0.59 3.13 -56.47
N ALA A 773 0.04 2.87 -57.62
CA ALA A 773 1.41 2.41 -57.81
C ALA A 773 2.48 3.50 -57.71
N TYR A 774 3.72 3.05 -57.55
CA TYR A 774 4.95 3.83 -57.62
C TYR A 774 5.18 4.43 -59.03
N ALA A 775 5.16 5.76 -59.16
CA ALA A 775 5.85 6.48 -60.24
C ALA A 775 6.11 7.98 -59.93
N SER A 776 7.26 8.43 -60.44
CA SER A 776 7.97 9.71 -60.34
C SER A 776 7.20 10.96 -60.82
N GLY A 777 7.52 12.12 -60.22
CA GLY A 777 7.32 13.45 -60.84
C GLY A 777 6.60 14.49 -59.97
N GLY A 778 7.31 15.60 -59.72
CA GLY A 778 6.84 16.99 -59.89
C GLY A 778 5.79 17.61 -58.96
N ASP A 779 6.30 18.41 -58.00
CA ASP A 779 5.70 19.60 -57.36
C ASP A 779 4.77 19.48 -56.12
N LYS A 780 5.22 20.21 -55.07
CA LYS A 780 4.59 20.69 -53.82
C LYS A 780 4.07 19.71 -52.75
N ASP A 781 4.70 19.82 -51.57
CA ASP A 781 4.37 19.17 -50.28
C ASP A 781 4.74 17.69 -50.11
N THR A 782 6.00 17.35 -50.41
CA THR A 782 6.57 16.05 -50.00
C THR A 782 7.03 16.04 -48.53
N TYR A 783 7.08 14.83 -47.97
CA TYR A 783 7.61 14.54 -46.65
C TYR A 783 8.85 13.66 -46.74
N ARG A 784 9.72 13.77 -45.74
CA ARG A 784 10.94 12.98 -45.54
C ARG A 784 11.01 12.51 -44.09
N ILE A 785 11.85 11.55 -43.80
CA ILE A 785 12.06 11.04 -42.45
C ILE A 785 13.45 11.44 -41.98
N GLN A 786 13.53 12.28 -40.96
CA GLN A 786 14.80 12.62 -40.32
C GLN A 786 15.11 11.57 -39.27
N VAL A 787 16.27 10.92 -39.40
CA VAL A 787 16.69 9.82 -38.52
C VAL A 787 17.69 10.26 -37.46
N LYS A 788 18.42 11.36 -37.69
CA LYS A 788 19.39 11.88 -36.71
C LYS A 788 19.74 13.36 -36.97
N ALA A 789 20.23 14.05 -35.95
CA ALA A 789 20.85 15.38 -36.04
C ALA A 789 22.07 15.43 -35.11
N LEU A 790 23.23 15.88 -35.58
CA LEU A 790 24.49 15.85 -34.83
C LEU A 790 25.29 17.14 -35.02
N MET A 791 26.05 17.57 -34.01
CA MET A 791 26.93 18.75 -34.13
C MET A 791 28.20 18.48 -34.96
N LYS A 792 28.55 17.21 -35.19
CA LYS A 792 29.65 16.79 -36.06
C LYS A 792 29.14 15.76 -37.07
N SER A 793 29.60 15.85 -38.31
CA SER A 793 29.29 14.87 -39.35
C SER A 793 29.88 13.50 -38.99
N VAL A 794 29.11 12.44 -39.25
CA VAL A 794 29.49 11.03 -39.12
C VAL A 794 29.43 10.30 -40.46
N GLY A 795 29.04 10.99 -41.54
CA GLY A 795 28.85 10.43 -42.87
C GLY A 795 27.62 9.54 -42.99
N THR A 796 27.12 9.36 -44.22
CA THR A 796 25.90 8.56 -44.49
C THR A 796 26.13 7.05 -44.34
N SER A 797 27.37 6.58 -44.46
CA SER A 797 27.76 5.18 -44.26
C SER A 797 27.54 4.67 -42.84
N TYR A 798 27.41 5.57 -41.86
CA TYR A 798 27.02 5.23 -40.49
C TYR A 798 25.64 4.53 -40.44
N PHE A 799 24.78 4.79 -41.42
CA PHE A 799 23.41 4.28 -41.48
C PHE A 799 23.28 3.09 -42.45
N ASN A 800 24.17 2.11 -42.34
CA ASN A 800 24.32 1.00 -43.30
C ASN A 800 23.08 0.09 -43.47
N ASN A 801 22.13 0.10 -42.53
CA ASN A 801 20.87 -0.65 -42.58
C ASN A 801 19.67 0.17 -43.14
N LEU A 802 19.92 1.42 -43.53
CA LEU A 802 18.96 2.30 -44.20
C LEU A 802 19.44 2.66 -45.61
N SER A 803 18.53 2.55 -46.58
CA SER A 803 18.79 2.97 -47.96
C SER A 803 18.60 4.48 -48.13
N ASN A 804 19.42 5.11 -48.97
CA ASN A 804 19.26 6.50 -49.44
C ASN A 804 19.23 7.56 -48.33
N VAL A 805 20.08 7.42 -47.31
CA VAL A 805 20.28 8.44 -46.29
C VAL A 805 21.11 9.59 -46.88
N GLU A 806 20.58 10.81 -46.81
CA GLU A 806 21.26 12.05 -47.17
C GLU A 806 21.65 12.81 -45.92
N GLU A 807 22.85 13.40 -45.93
CA GLU A 807 23.31 14.34 -44.90
C GLU A 807 23.05 15.77 -45.35
N LEU A 808 22.44 16.56 -44.47
CA LEU A 808 22.11 17.97 -44.66
C LEU A 808 22.84 18.81 -43.62
N HIS A 809 23.63 19.79 -44.07
CA HIS A 809 24.27 20.75 -43.18
C HIS A 809 23.35 21.96 -42.98
N CYS A 810 22.93 22.21 -41.73
CA CYS A 810 21.96 23.24 -41.41
C CYS A 810 22.59 24.49 -40.76
N TYR A 811 21.92 25.64 -40.90
CA TYR A 811 22.45 26.92 -40.39
C TYR A 811 22.58 26.99 -38.86
N ASP A 812 21.89 26.10 -38.14
CA ASP A 812 21.93 25.97 -36.69
C ASP A 812 23.12 25.12 -36.20
N GLY A 813 24.08 24.82 -37.07
CA GLY A 813 25.31 24.10 -36.74
C GLY A 813 25.14 22.57 -36.64
N LEU A 814 23.98 22.04 -37.04
CA LEU A 814 23.70 20.61 -37.00
C LEU A 814 23.73 19.96 -38.39
N PHE A 815 24.34 18.78 -38.46
CA PHE A 815 24.25 17.83 -39.56
C PHE A 815 23.03 16.93 -39.35
N ARG A 816 22.03 17.05 -40.22
CA ARG A 816 20.79 16.26 -40.17
C ARG A 816 20.83 15.16 -41.20
N TYR A 817 20.44 13.96 -40.80
CA TYR A 817 20.40 12.78 -41.67
C TYR A 817 18.94 12.44 -41.95
N VAL A 818 18.59 12.40 -43.23
CA VAL A 818 17.21 12.24 -43.70
C VAL A 818 17.15 11.18 -44.79
N THR A 819 16.05 10.42 -44.85
CA THR A 819 15.82 9.40 -45.88
C THR A 819 14.40 9.46 -46.42
N GLY A 820 14.26 8.99 -47.66
CA GLY A 820 13.00 8.87 -48.37
C GLY A 820 12.43 10.21 -48.87
N TYR A 821 11.51 10.07 -49.83
CA TYR A 821 10.65 11.13 -50.35
C TYR A 821 9.25 10.57 -50.54
N TYR A 822 8.28 11.17 -49.86
CA TYR A 822 6.91 10.67 -49.83
C TYR A 822 5.96 11.79 -50.22
N LYS A 823 5.01 11.51 -51.12
CA LYS A 823 4.06 12.52 -51.61
C LYS A 823 2.99 12.85 -50.58
N THR A 824 2.64 11.89 -49.71
CA THR A 824 1.64 12.09 -48.64
C THR A 824 2.23 11.79 -47.27
N LYS A 825 1.61 12.39 -46.25
CA LYS A 825 2.01 12.19 -44.86
C LYS A 825 1.84 10.74 -44.43
N GLU A 826 0.79 10.09 -44.90
CA GLU A 826 0.43 8.71 -44.56
C GLU A 826 1.47 7.71 -45.07
N GLN A 827 1.92 7.85 -46.33
CA GLN A 827 2.99 7.02 -46.89
C GLN A 827 4.27 7.14 -46.06
N ALA A 828 4.58 8.35 -45.64
CA ALA A 828 5.77 8.64 -44.88
C ALA A 828 5.68 8.15 -43.43
N LEU A 829 4.47 8.11 -42.83
CA LEU A 829 4.24 7.54 -41.51
C LEU A 829 4.40 6.02 -41.50
N ILE A 830 3.96 5.33 -42.56
CA ILE A 830 4.17 3.88 -42.71
C ILE A 830 5.67 3.56 -42.76
N GLU A 831 6.42 4.26 -43.61
CA GLU A 831 7.85 4.02 -43.72
C GLU A 831 8.62 4.49 -42.48
N LEU A 832 8.15 5.54 -41.79
CA LEU A 832 8.67 5.95 -40.48
C LEU A 832 8.54 4.83 -39.45
N GLN A 833 7.39 4.16 -39.40
CA GLN A 833 7.18 3.03 -38.50
C GLN A 833 8.20 1.90 -38.78
N ARG A 834 8.47 1.62 -40.06
CA ARG A 834 9.46 0.62 -40.47
C ARG A 834 10.89 1.03 -40.10
N ILE A 835 11.25 2.31 -40.22
CA ILE A 835 12.57 2.84 -39.84
C ILE A 835 12.77 2.83 -38.32
N ILE A 836 11.72 3.16 -37.55
CA ILE A 836 11.72 3.03 -36.08
C ILE A 836 11.99 1.58 -35.68
N ASN A 837 11.30 0.62 -36.30
CA ASN A 837 11.49 -0.81 -36.07
C ASN A 837 12.89 -1.32 -36.48
N LYS A 838 13.61 -0.59 -37.33
CA LYS A 838 15.00 -0.88 -37.72
C LYS A 838 16.06 -0.29 -36.77
N GLY A 839 15.64 0.29 -35.64
CA GLY A 839 16.54 0.79 -34.60
C GLY A 839 16.78 2.30 -34.61
N TYR A 840 15.90 3.08 -35.25
CA TYR A 840 15.96 4.55 -35.24
C TYR A 840 14.70 5.12 -34.55
N PRO A 841 14.55 4.94 -33.22
CA PRO A 841 13.33 5.29 -32.51
C PRO A 841 13.05 6.79 -32.47
N ASP A 842 14.11 7.60 -32.58
CA ASP A 842 14.02 9.06 -32.64
C ASP A 842 13.78 9.58 -34.07
N ALA A 843 13.61 8.69 -35.05
CA ALA A 843 13.25 9.11 -36.38
C ALA A 843 11.88 9.80 -36.37
N PHE A 844 11.73 10.86 -37.14
CA PHE A 844 10.45 11.55 -37.23
C PHE A 844 10.21 12.16 -38.61
N LEU A 845 8.93 12.41 -38.86
CA LEU A 845 8.49 12.95 -40.13
C LEU A 845 8.77 14.45 -40.22
N VAL A 846 9.40 14.88 -41.32
CA VAL A 846 9.69 16.28 -41.62
C VAL A 846 9.17 16.63 -43.00
N ARG A 847 8.56 17.81 -43.14
CA ARG A 847 8.20 18.34 -44.48
C ARG A 847 9.48 18.75 -45.21
N SER A 848 9.61 18.40 -46.49
CA SER A 848 10.80 18.74 -47.28
C SER A 848 11.08 20.25 -47.29
N LYS A 849 10.03 21.07 -47.41
CA LYS A 849 10.11 22.54 -47.33
C LYS A 849 10.72 23.06 -46.02
N ARG A 850 10.53 22.36 -44.90
CA ARG A 850 11.14 22.74 -43.61
C ARG A 850 12.64 22.47 -43.62
N LEU A 851 13.08 21.39 -44.26
CA LEU A 851 14.50 21.07 -44.43
C LEU A 851 15.17 22.02 -45.42
N GLU A 852 14.47 22.44 -46.48
CA GLU A 852 14.92 23.49 -47.41
C GLU A 852 15.12 24.83 -46.69
N ILE A 853 14.24 25.21 -45.76
CA ILE A 853 14.43 26.41 -44.92
C ILE A 853 15.66 26.26 -44.03
N LEU A 854 15.87 25.08 -43.44
CA LEU A 854 17.00 24.79 -42.54
C LEU A 854 18.35 24.69 -43.25
N THR A 855 18.34 24.45 -44.55
CA THR A 855 19.53 24.36 -45.42
C THR A 855 19.71 25.59 -46.32
N GLY A 856 18.72 26.49 -46.38
CA GLY A 856 18.75 27.76 -47.11
C GLY A 856 19.43 28.90 -46.34
N ASN A 857 19.98 29.85 -47.09
CA ASN A 857 20.96 30.88 -46.65
C ASN A 857 20.68 31.57 -45.28
N LYS A 858 21.74 31.63 -44.45
CA LYS A 858 21.86 32.21 -43.10
C LYS A 858 21.24 33.61 -42.91
N PRO A 859 20.49 33.85 -41.82
CA PRO A 859 20.54 35.10 -41.06
C PRO A 859 21.70 35.06 -40.04
N LYS A 860 22.37 36.20 -39.87
CA LYS A 860 23.66 36.39 -39.18
C LYS A 860 23.65 36.05 -37.68
N GLU A 861 24.68 35.28 -37.29
CA GLU A 861 25.47 35.25 -36.04
C GLU A 861 24.84 35.58 -34.68
N ALA A 862 24.88 34.60 -33.76
CA ALA A 862 25.40 34.77 -32.41
C ALA A 862 25.89 33.42 -31.83
N ASN A 863 27.13 33.40 -31.35
CA ASN A 863 27.92 32.25 -30.89
C ASN A 863 27.28 31.42 -29.75
N ILE A 864 27.30 30.10 -29.90
CA ILE A 864 27.10 29.12 -28.83
C ILE A 864 28.45 28.49 -28.53
N ASP A 865 29.20 29.10 -27.60
CA ASP A 865 30.39 28.51 -26.99
C ASP A 865 30.58 29.12 -25.59
N SER A 866 29.71 28.73 -24.65
CA SER A 866 30.03 28.72 -23.21
C SER A 866 28.89 28.05 -22.44
N ILE A 867 29.24 27.40 -21.32
CA ILE A 867 28.37 26.70 -20.36
C ILE A 867 28.21 25.20 -20.65
N ALA A 868 29.36 24.52 -20.62
CA ALA A 868 29.46 23.24 -19.93
C ALA A 868 30.41 23.44 -18.74
N THR A 869 29.87 23.56 -17.51
CA THR A 869 30.43 23.09 -16.22
C THR A 869 29.74 23.77 -15.02
N THR A 870 29.41 22.95 -14.01
CA THR A 870 29.15 23.27 -12.59
C THR A 870 28.08 24.32 -12.22
N ALA A 871 27.05 23.93 -11.46
CA ALA A 871 26.21 24.86 -10.70
C ALA A 871 26.03 24.38 -9.25
N ALA A 872 26.93 24.88 -8.39
CA ALA A 872 26.61 25.19 -7.00
C ALA A 872 25.61 26.36 -6.94
N PHE A 873 24.87 26.47 -5.84
CA PHE A 873 23.89 27.53 -5.56
C PHE A 873 24.38 28.93 -5.97
N ASN A 874 23.61 29.61 -6.82
CA ASN A 874 23.91 30.96 -7.30
C ASN A 874 23.31 32.00 -6.31
N PRO A 875 24.11 32.87 -5.67
CA PRO A 875 23.62 33.87 -4.70
C PRO A 875 22.78 35.00 -5.31
N ASN A 876 22.60 35.02 -6.64
CA ASN A 876 21.88 36.07 -7.36
C ASN A 876 20.46 35.65 -7.80
N GLU A 877 19.90 34.57 -7.25
CA GLU A 877 18.54 34.14 -7.59
C GLU A 877 17.47 34.99 -6.90
N ASN A 878 16.91 35.94 -7.65
CA ASN A 878 15.76 36.73 -7.20
C ASN A 878 14.46 35.90 -7.30
N PHE A 879 13.60 36.03 -6.30
CA PHE A 879 12.28 35.37 -6.23
C PHE A 879 11.16 36.38 -6.40
N VAL A 880 10.03 35.94 -6.95
CA VAL A 880 8.80 36.74 -7.10
C VAL A 880 7.60 35.92 -6.63
N ILE A 881 6.54 36.59 -6.19
CA ILE A 881 5.27 35.96 -5.82
C ILE A 881 4.28 36.17 -6.95
N GLN A 882 3.85 35.13 -7.67
CA GLN A 882 2.77 35.26 -8.64
C GLN A 882 1.43 35.39 -7.91
N ILE A 883 0.73 36.50 -8.11
CA ILE A 883 -0.50 36.85 -7.40
C ILE A 883 -1.77 36.69 -8.26
N LEU A 884 -1.65 36.67 -9.59
CA LEU A 884 -2.77 36.48 -10.50
C LEU A 884 -2.31 35.99 -11.89
N SER A 885 -3.11 35.15 -12.54
CA SER A 885 -2.95 34.79 -13.95
C SER A 885 -4.31 34.83 -14.67
N VAL A 886 -4.43 35.65 -15.72
CA VAL A 886 -5.70 35.91 -16.43
C VAL A 886 -5.50 36.09 -17.93
N LYS A 887 -6.49 35.70 -18.74
CA LYS A 887 -6.45 35.86 -20.21
C LYS A 887 -6.65 37.30 -20.70
N LYS A 888 -7.19 38.18 -19.84
CA LYS A 888 -7.40 39.60 -20.14
C LYS A 888 -6.60 40.42 -19.14
N ASN A 889 -5.93 41.46 -19.61
CA ASN A 889 -5.23 42.41 -18.76
C ASN A 889 -6.24 43.06 -17.80
N VAL A 890 -5.89 43.12 -16.52
CA VAL A 890 -6.65 43.74 -15.43
C VAL A 890 -5.87 44.94 -14.85
N ASP A 891 -6.61 45.95 -14.41
CA ASP A 891 -6.05 47.15 -13.79
C ASP A 891 -5.35 46.82 -12.46
N LEU A 892 -4.17 47.41 -12.25
CA LEU A 892 -3.39 47.29 -11.02
C LEU A 892 -4.14 47.78 -9.76
N ASN A 893 -5.16 48.63 -9.91
CA ASN A 893 -6.07 49.04 -8.84
C ASN A 893 -6.81 47.86 -8.18
N LYS A 894 -6.85 46.69 -8.84
CA LYS A 894 -7.42 45.46 -8.28
C LYS A 894 -6.58 44.90 -7.12
N PHE A 895 -5.27 45.16 -7.09
CA PHE A 895 -4.35 44.64 -6.08
C PHE A 895 -4.28 45.57 -4.87
N LYS A 896 -5.24 45.44 -3.94
CA LYS A 896 -5.30 46.22 -2.70
C LYS A 896 -4.18 45.77 -1.75
N GLY A 897 -3.58 46.73 -1.03
CA GLY A 897 -2.56 46.45 -0.02
C GLY A 897 -1.15 46.18 -0.57
N LEU A 898 -0.94 46.20 -1.89
CA LEU A 898 0.37 46.00 -2.52
C LEU A 898 0.91 47.29 -3.14
N GLN A 899 2.22 47.49 -3.09
CA GLN A 899 2.87 48.58 -3.80
C GLN A 899 2.84 48.29 -5.31
N LYS A 900 2.09 49.09 -6.06
CA LYS A 900 1.90 48.90 -7.51
C LYS A 900 3.22 48.93 -8.30
N THR A 901 4.20 49.70 -7.82
CA THR A 901 5.55 49.79 -8.39
C THR A 901 6.34 48.49 -8.30
N GLN A 902 5.93 47.54 -7.45
CA GLN A 902 6.55 46.22 -7.31
C GLN A 902 5.74 45.12 -8.02
N ILE A 903 4.69 45.47 -8.77
CA ILE A 903 3.91 44.51 -9.55
C ILE A 903 4.42 44.51 -11.00
N HIS A 904 4.82 43.35 -11.47
CA HIS A 904 5.29 43.12 -12.84
C HIS A 904 4.28 42.28 -13.62
N ILE A 905 4.09 42.62 -14.89
CA ILE A 905 3.14 41.95 -15.77
C ILE A 905 3.90 41.25 -16.90
N TYR A 906 3.72 39.93 -17.01
CA TYR A 906 4.32 39.12 -18.06
C TYR A 906 3.23 38.47 -18.93
N LYS A 907 3.41 38.50 -20.25
CA LYS A 907 2.53 37.84 -21.20
C LYS A 907 3.19 36.59 -21.75
N GLY A 908 2.53 35.45 -21.52
CA GLY A 908 2.98 34.18 -22.07
C GLY A 908 2.57 33.98 -23.52
N ALA A 909 3.31 33.13 -24.24
CA ALA A 909 2.93 32.66 -25.57
C ALA A 909 1.59 31.89 -25.57
N ASP A 910 1.10 31.51 -24.38
CA ASP A 910 -0.23 30.93 -24.14
C ASP A 910 -1.35 31.97 -24.02
N GLY A 911 -1.03 33.26 -24.12
CA GLY A 911 -1.98 34.36 -24.10
C GLY A 911 -2.45 34.78 -22.71
N TYR A 912 -1.85 34.28 -21.62
CA TYR A 912 -2.15 34.71 -20.25
C TYR A 912 -1.23 35.84 -19.79
N PHE A 913 -1.81 36.83 -19.11
CA PHE A 913 -1.12 37.85 -18.33
C PHE A 913 -0.91 37.35 -16.91
N ARG A 914 0.34 37.36 -16.47
CA ARG A 914 0.77 36.91 -15.14
C ARG A 914 1.27 38.11 -14.36
N TYR A 915 0.69 38.34 -13.19
CA TYR A 915 1.03 39.41 -12.28
C TYR A 915 1.91 38.84 -11.18
N THR A 916 3.09 39.40 -11.00
CA THR A 916 4.04 38.98 -9.98
C THR A 916 4.41 40.15 -9.09
N TRP A 917 4.51 39.92 -7.79
CA TRP A 917 4.95 40.89 -6.79
C TRP A 917 6.38 40.58 -6.33
N GLY A 918 7.27 41.58 -6.29
CA GLY A 918 8.70 41.45 -6.02
C GLY A 918 9.55 42.32 -6.97
N PRO A 919 10.85 42.03 -7.16
CA PRO A 919 11.58 40.84 -6.68
C PRO A 919 12.01 40.89 -5.21
N PHE A 920 12.30 39.72 -4.65
CA PHE A 920 12.89 39.49 -3.33
C PHE A 920 14.26 38.82 -3.50
N ASN A 921 15.23 39.19 -2.66
CA ASN A 921 16.62 38.77 -2.81
C ASN A 921 16.87 37.33 -2.32
N SER A 922 15.88 36.72 -1.67
CA SER A 922 15.94 35.32 -1.26
C SER A 922 14.56 34.67 -1.19
N PHE A 923 14.51 33.34 -1.25
CA PHE A 923 13.28 32.58 -1.05
C PHE A 923 12.67 32.82 0.33
N ASN A 924 13.48 32.98 1.37
CA ASN A 924 13.00 33.22 2.74
C ASN A 924 12.32 34.58 2.88
N GLU A 925 12.85 35.62 2.23
CA GLU A 925 12.24 36.95 2.16
C GLU A 925 10.90 36.88 1.42
N ALA A 926 10.86 36.25 0.23
CA ALA A 926 9.62 36.01 -0.50
C ALA A 926 8.60 35.19 0.32
N ARG A 927 9.05 34.25 1.15
CA ARG A 927 8.18 33.42 2.00
C ARG A 927 7.56 34.20 3.15
N GLN A 928 8.28 35.13 3.75
CA GLN A 928 7.75 36.00 4.80
C GLN A 928 6.66 36.91 4.25
N GLU A 929 6.92 37.52 3.09
CA GLU A 929 5.97 38.41 2.41
C GLU A 929 4.73 37.65 1.90
N TRP A 930 4.92 36.46 1.31
CA TRP A 930 3.84 35.56 0.90
C TRP A 930 2.93 35.18 2.08
N ARG A 931 3.48 34.88 3.26
CA ARG A 931 2.71 34.57 4.48
C ARG A 931 1.83 35.73 4.95
N GLN A 932 2.24 36.98 4.71
CA GLN A 932 1.41 38.14 5.01
C GLN A 932 0.31 38.31 3.96
N LEU A 933 0.63 38.04 2.69
CA LEU A 933 -0.29 38.16 1.56
C LEU A 933 -1.50 37.22 1.68
N ILE A 934 -1.26 35.94 1.99
CA ILE A 934 -2.31 34.91 2.07
C ILE A 934 -3.24 35.08 3.28
N LYS A 935 -2.85 35.89 4.28
CA LYS A 935 -3.71 36.23 5.42
C LYS A 935 -4.79 37.26 5.07
N GLN A 936 -4.70 37.92 3.92
CA GLN A 936 -5.59 39.03 3.54
C GLN A 936 -6.87 38.58 2.81
N ASP A 937 -7.24 37.29 2.81
CA ASP A 937 -8.39 36.65 2.11
C ASP A 937 -8.47 36.88 0.58
N GLN A 938 -7.71 37.83 0.02
CA GLN A 938 -7.73 38.26 -1.38
C GLN A 938 -6.67 37.56 -2.26
N TYR A 939 -5.66 36.93 -1.67
CA TYR A 939 -4.50 36.37 -2.38
C TYR A 939 -4.20 34.91 -2.02
N ASN A 940 -5.23 34.11 -1.73
CA ASN A 940 -5.09 32.73 -1.25
C ASN A 940 -4.39 31.80 -2.26
N ASP A 941 -4.41 32.16 -3.56
CA ASP A 941 -3.81 31.38 -4.66
C ASP A 941 -2.39 31.87 -5.04
N ALA A 942 -1.80 32.78 -4.27
CA ALA A 942 -0.46 33.30 -4.56
C ALA A 942 0.62 32.22 -4.32
N PHE A 943 1.71 32.22 -5.09
CA PHE A 943 2.84 31.30 -4.91
C PHE A 943 4.18 31.91 -5.31
N ILE A 944 5.27 31.39 -4.74
CA ILE A 944 6.64 31.90 -4.96
C ILE A 944 7.30 31.18 -6.14
N MET A 945 8.02 31.92 -6.98
CA MET A 945 8.77 31.42 -8.14
C MET A 945 10.12 32.12 -8.27
N ASN A 946 11.09 31.45 -8.91
CA ASN A 946 12.34 32.11 -9.33
C ASN A 946 12.03 33.09 -10.49
N SER A 947 12.56 34.31 -10.41
CA SER A 947 12.34 35.38 -11.40
C SER A 947 12.77 35.01 -12.82
N THR A 948 13.82 34.19 -12.98
CA THR A 948 14.31 33.71 -14.29
C THR A 948 13.25 32.93 -15.07
N PHE A 949 12.29 32.30 -14.37
CA PHE A 949 11.16 31.65 -15.02
C PHE A 949 10.38 32.60 -15.93
N TYR A 950 10.37 33.90 -15.61
CA TYR A 950 9.63 34.91 -16.34
C TYR A 950 10.41 35.62 -17.45
N GLU A 951 11.73 35.42 -17.56
CA GLU A 951 12.56 36.02 -18.62
C GLU A 951 12.19 35.53 -20.03
N LYS A 952 11.58 34.34 -20.13
CA LYS A 952 11.05 33.80 -21.39
C LYS A 952 9.70 34.38 -21.82
N PHE A 953 9.08 35.22 -21.00
CA PHE A 953 7.78 35.84 -21.28
C PHE A 953 7.97 37.30 -21.71
N GLU A 954 7.04 37.80 -22.50
CA GLU A 954 7.04 39.21 -22.92
C GLU A 954 6.70 40.08 -21.71
N ASN A 955 7.62 40.94 -21.28
CA ASN A 955 7.34 41.92 -20.24
C ASN A 955 6.39 42.98 -20.79
N VAL A 956 5.25 43.15 -20.14
CA VAL A 956 4.16 44.06 -20.55
C VAL A 956 4.17 45.35 -19.73
N ASN A 957 5.08 45.49 -18.75
CA ASN A 957 5.28 46.77 -18.09
C ASN A 957 5.94 47.75 -19.09
N PRO A 958 5.32 48.91 -19.37
CA PRO A 958 5.96 49.98 -20.14
C PRO A 958 7.16 50.59 -19.44
#